data_AF-A0A1U7J673-F1
#
_entry.id   AF-A0A1U7J673-F1
#
_cell.length_a   1.000
_cell.length_b   1.000
_cell.length_c   1.000
_cell.angle_alpha   90.00
_cell.angle_beta   90.00
_cell.angle_gamma   90.00
#
_symmetry.space_group_name_H-M   'P 1'
#
loop_
_entity.id
_entity.type
_entity.pdbx_description
1 polymer ?
#
loop_
_entity_poly.entity_id
_entity_poly.type
_entity_poly.pdbx_seq_one_letter_code
_entity_poly.pdbx_strand_id
1 'polypeptide(L)'
;MTTQSVPSLIKGIVFVDDSIADADTLLEGIDPNLGVIFLDSAQNGIAQITNALELFSGLESIHIISHGESGSLTLGSTDFNSNNLDSYSSYLTQWQKAMTSTADILLYGCNVGFGPSGKSFLDHLSYLTKADIAASDDITGNSGDWDFELVTGSIETAIALSAEAQASYASNLNIITVTSTADSGTGSLRAAIASAPAGSVIKFASTLANKTITLTSGELYLGRNLTIDATEVANLTISGNNRSRVFQVGSSNNPVTATFKNLIIANGNAPAGGAGGGVSVANYGGITLMGCQLNNNKADRSGGLMLWAGVEAKVIDCSFTDNDGSRVNNGFSGGAISTNGSGGVGEASFLMVENSRFTNNKGFNGGAIYNLSSPTTVTKSTFLNNTAIGDGGGAIFGDGAGPGGTSTTQGTPLLIQDSLFESNKATGGGGAIYAWSYGNEKLIVKDSTLLNNSVTRSARNLARGGGIEANGGSITLQNISVANNLADGQGGGLWVQTKLPVNITNSTFSSNRVTSDAGGAMFLNTDAAAPVNIVNSTIVNNYAGRANGALWMNSGNKDSITLRNSIVAFNRAVDTRQNQVGYTPRDGGGNIEFPTPVNSGPRVAANSRIVDPLLGPLMKIGNDLVHPLLSGSPAINTGVKGTGVPTQDQRQFTRDSMPDVGAFERGGLPTTGGSGNDVLLGTSAINSFSGSSGNDTLLGLRGADTLTGGTGADRIVYTGRSQSEAFSQSTLAALDLIVSFDATQGDRIQLDYNNNLLISERPSGLFNAGLKNGTTLEQAALAAYQDKNQASSGAQAMAANQAVFFRWGTRTFLSANNGTAAFSKDTDLVAEVTGIRMAGSDSTAGTLTVTNYFA
;
A
#
# COMPACT_ATOMS: atom_id res chain seq x y z
N MET A 1 -23.12 0.03 29.87
CA MET A 1 -23.85 -1.08 30.51
C MET A 1 -24.95 -0.51 31.39
N THR A 2 -26.14 -0.40 30.83
CA THR A 2 -27.40 -0.27 31.56
C THR A 2 -28.24 -1.43 31.06
N THR A 3 -28.56 -2.35 31.96
CA THR A 3 -29.33 -3.56 31.70
C THR A 3 -30.74 -3.20 31.24
N GLN A 4 -30.96 -3.19 29.92
CA GLN A 4 -32.29 -3.41 29.37
C GLN A 4 -32.61 -4.90 29.52
N SER A 5 -33.82 -5.17 30.00
CA SER A 5 -34.42 -6.50 30.11
C SER A 5 -34.31 -7.24 28.78
N VAL A 6 -33.77 -8.46 28.81
CA VAL A 6 -33.81 -9.41 27.70
C VAL A 6 -35.30 -9.64 27.35
N PRO A 7 -35.75 -9.34 26.12
CA PRO A 7 -37.11 -9.70 25.70
C PRO A 7 -37.29 -11.22 25.74
N SER A 8 -38.54 -11.66 25.77
CA SER A 8 -38.99 -13.05 25.61
C SER A 8 -38.19 -13.85 24.57
N LEU A 9 -38.12 -15.18 24.74
CA LEU A 9 -37.51 -16.14 23.81
C LEU A 9 -37.80 -15.73 22.34
N ILE A 10 -36.80 -15.20 21.65
CA ILE A 10 -36.90 -14.87 20.22
C ILE A 10 -37.00 -16.20 19.47
N LYS A 11 -38.10 -16.41 18.76
CA LYS A 11 -38.38 -17.64 18.01
C LYS A 11 -38.11 -17.51 16.51
N GLY A 12 -37.79 -16.32 16.01
CA GLY A 12 -37.40 -16.12 14.62
C GLY A 12 -36.52 -14.90 14.42
N ILE A 13 -35.74 -14.91 13.34
CA ILE A 13 -34.81 -13.83 12.98
C ILE A 13 -35.02 -13.41 11.53
N VAL A 14 -35.02 -12.10 11.30
CA VAL A 14 -34.99 -11.48 9.98
C VAL A 14 -33.58 -10.96 9.70
N PHE A 15 -32.96 -11.52 8.68
CA PHE A 15 -31.78 -10.94 8.06
C PHE A 15 -32.21 -10.00 6.93
N VAL A 16 -31.76 -8.76 7.00
CA VAL A 16 -32.04 -7.74 5.99
C VAL A 16 -30.72 -7.35 5.35
N ASP A 17 -30.61 -7.58 4.04
CA ASP A 17 -29.47 -7.08 3.28
C ASP A 17 -29.51 -5.55 3.22
N ASP A 18 -28.42 -4.89 3.62
CA ASP A 18 -28.38 -3.42 3.69
C ASP A 18 -28.36 -2.74 2.30
N SER A 19 -28.24 -3.51 1.21
CA SER A 19 -28.38 -2.99 -0.16
C SER A 19 -29.82 -2.74 -0.57
N ILE A 20 -30.81 -3.22 0.19
CA ILE A 20 -32.22 -3.05 -0.12
C ILE A 20 -32.64 -1.58 -0.02
N ALA A 21 -33.26 -1.09 -1.08
CA ALA A 21 -33.87 0.24 -1.12
C ALA A 21 -34.93 0.39 -0.01
N ASP A 22 -34.99 1.54 0.65
CA ASP A 22 -36.04 1.88 1.63
C ASP A 22 -36.26 0.80 2.71
N ALA A 23 -35.18 0.13 3.14
CA ALA A 23 -35.24 -0.94 4.14
C ALA A 23 -35.93 -0.49 5.43
N ASP A 24 -35.80 0.78 5.83
CA ASP A 24 -36.48 1.35 7.00
C ASP A 24 -38.01 1.18 6.95
N THR A 25 -38.63 1.28 5.77
CA THR A 25 -40.07 1.03 5.60
C THR A 25 -40.42 -0.43 5.87
N LEU A 26 -39.54 -1.36 5.49
CA LEU A 26 -39.72 -2.77 5.81
C LEU A 26 -39.53 -3.02 7.31
N LEU A 27 -38.50 -2.41 7.93
CA LEU A 27 -38.21 -2.55 9.36
C LEU A 27 -39.38 -2.14 10.25
N GLU A 28 -40.05 -1.03 9.92
CA GLU A 28 -41.21 -0.54 10.68
C GLU A 28 -42.36 -1.54 10.71
N GLY A 29 -42.44 -2.43 9.72
CA GLY A 29 -43.46 -3.48 9.65
C GLY A 29 -42.98 -4.88 10.01
N ILE A 30 -41.73 -5.08 10.42
CA ILE A 30 -41.29 -6.40 10.89
C ILE A 30 -42.03 -6.74 12.20
N ASP A 31 -42.53 -7.98 12.31
CA ASP A 31 -43.15 -8.46 13.55
C ASP A 31 -42.21 -8.20 14.75
N PRO A 32 -42.65 -7.43 15.77
CA PRO A 32 -41.80 -7.03 16.89
C PRO A 32 -41.31 -8.21 17.76
N ASN A 33 -41.82 -9.43 17.54
CA ASN A 33 -41.35 -10.65 18.20
C ASN A 33 -40.17 -11.31 17.47
N LEU A 34 -39.80 -10.84 16.27
CA LEU A 34 -38.65 -11.30 15.52
C LEU A 34 -37.41 -10.45 15.83
N GLY A 35 -36.25 -11.10 15.92
CA GLY A 35 -34.97 -10.39 15.96
C GLY A 35 -34.59 -9.88 14.57
N VAL A 36 -33.95 -8.71 14.46
CA VAL A 36 -33.50 -8.16 13.17
C VAL A 36 -31.98 -8.02 13.16
N ILE A 37 -31.33 -8.50 12.09
CA ILE A 37 -29.89 -8.40 11.89
C ILE A 37 -29.63 -7.89 10.46
N PHE A 38 -28.83 -6.83 10.34
CA PHE A 38 -28.40 -6.32 9.05
C PHE A 38 -27.17 -7.07 8.54
N LEU A 39 -27.19 -7.39 7.24
CA LEU A 39 -26.02 -7.88 6.53
C LEU A 39 -25.30 -6.71 5.89
N ASP A 40 -24.02 -6.55 6.20
CA ASP A 40 -23.13 -5.58 5.56
C ASP A 40 -22.87 -6.01 4.12
N SER A 41 -23.28 -5.20 3.13
CA SER A 41 -23.08 -5.43 1.69
C SER A 41 -21.61 -5.53 1.26
N ALA A 42 -20.66 -5.15 2.12
CA ALA A 42 -19.23 -5.29 1.87
C ALA A 42 -18.66 -6.65 2.34
N GLN A 43 -19.38 -7.41 3.17
CA GLN A 43 -18.89 -8.66 3.77
C GLN A 43 -19.65 -9.89 3.26
N ASN A 44 -19.05 -11.07 3.32
CA ASN A 44 -19.70 -12.30 2.85
C ASN A 44 -20.99 -12.57 3.64
N GLY A 45 -22.17 -12.50 3.01
CA GLY A 45 -23.46 -12.59 3.71
C GLY A 45 -23.70 -13.95 4.37
N ILE A 46 -23.26 -15.05 3.76
CA ILE A 46 -23.41 -16.39 4.35
C ILE A 46 -22.60 -16.52 5.64
N ALA A 47 -21.35 -16.03 5.65
CA ALA A 47 -20.53 -16.03 6.85
C ALA A 47 -21.13 -15.14 7.96
N GLN A 48 -21.69 -13.98 7.60
CA GLN A 48 -22.38 -13.10 8.56
C GLN A 48 -23.58 -13.79 9.19
N ILE A 49 -24.45 -14.42 8.38
CA ILE A 49 -25.61 -15.17 8.87
C ILE A 49 -25.15 -16.31 9.78
N THR A 50 -24.15 -17.11 9.39
CA THR A 50 -23.64 -18.19 10.24
C THR A 50 -23.18 -17.68 11.59
N ASN A 51 -22.32 -16.64 11.61
CA ASN A 51 -21.78 -16.10 12.85
C ASN A 51 -22.89 -15.55 13.77
N ALA A 52 -23.91 -14.91 13.18
CA ALA A 52 -25.05 -14.42 13.93
C ALA A 52 -25.86 -15.58 14.56
N LEU A 53 -26.11 -16.64 13.79
CA LEU A 53 -26.89 -17.79 14.24
C LEU A 53 -26.21 -18.59 15.37
N GLU A 54 -24.89 -18.49 15.55
CA GLU A 54 -24.18 -19.13 16.68
C GLU A 54 -24.70 -18.68 18.06
N LEU A 55 -25.33 -17.50 18.12
CA LEU A 55 -25.86 -16.92 19.36
C LEU A 55 -27.27 -17.42 19.70
N PHE A 56 -27.88 -18.24 18.85
CA PHE A 56 -29.27 -18.65 18.97
C PHE A 56 -29.43 -20.17 18.99
N SER A 57 -30.56 -20.62 19.53
CA SER A 57 -30.97 -22.03 19.55
C SER A 57 -32.49 -22.11 19.61
N GLY A 58 -33.08 -23.08 18.91
CA GLY A 58 -34.53 -23.28 18.90
C GLY A 58 -35.31 -22.21 18.13
N LEU A 59 -34.70 -21.62 17.09
CA LEU A 59 -35.40 -20.76 16.14
C LEU A 59 -36.40 -21.60 15.32
N GLU A 60 -37.63 -21.13 15.27
CA GLU A 60 -38.73 -21.66 14.46
C GLU A 60 -38.70 -21.04 13.05
N SER A 61 -38.11 -19.86 12.87
CA SER A 61 -37.98 -19.26 11.53
C SER A 61 -36.72 -18.43 11.30
N ILE A 62 -36.26 -18.44 10.05
CA ILE A 62 -35.30 -17.50 9.50
C ILE A 62 -35.94 -16.82 8.29
N HIS A 63 -35.90 -15.50 8.26
CA HIS A 63 -36.36 -14.71 7.13
C HIS A 63 -35.16 -14.00 6.51
N ILE A 64 -35.03 -14.04 5.19
CA ILE A 64 -33.93 -13.39 4.47
C ILE A 64 -34.54 -12.46 3.43
N ILE A 65 -34.43 -11.16 3.70
CA ILE A 65 -34.83 -10.12 2.76
C ILE A 65 -33.58 -9.68 2.00
N SER A 66 -33.61 -9.82 0.68
CA SER A 66 -32.51 -9.47 -0.23
C SER A 66 -33.00 -9.34 -1.68
N HIS A 67 -32.16 -8.83 -2.57
CA HIS A 67 -32.41 -8.90 -4.00
C HIS A 67 -32.29 -10.33 -4.53
N GLY A 68 -33.14 -10.71 -5.47
CA GLY A 68 -33.19 -12.05 -6.05
C GLY A 68 -33.36 -12.09 -7.57
N GLU A 69 -33.02 -13.27 -8.11
CA GLU A 69 -33.44 -13.76 -9.42
C GLU A 69 -33.54 -15.29 -9.39
N SER A 70 -33.99 -15.93 -10.47
CA SER A 70 -34.17 -17.39 -10.57
C SER A 70 -32.98 -18.19 -10.03
N GLY A 71 -33.16 -18.82 -8.86
CA GLY A 71 -32.17 -19.65 -8.18
C GLY A 71 -30.97 -18.89 -7.58
N SER A 72 -31.11 -17.60 -7.27
CA SER A 72 -30.02 -16.76 -6.74
C SER A 72 -30.53 -15.64 -5.81
N LEU A 73 -29.73 -15.33 -4.77
CA LEU A 73 -29.90 -14.21 -3.84
C LEU A 73 -28.62 -13.38 -3.76
N THR A 74 -28.74 -12.07 -3.56
CA THR A 74 -27.59 -11.20 -3.24
C THR A 74 -27.51 -10.99 -1.74
N LEU A 75 -26.52 -11.60 -1.08
CA LEU A 75 -26.34 -11.59 0.38
C LEU A 75 -24.97 -11.02 0.77
N GLY A 76 -24.95 -9.80 1.28
CA GLY A 76 -23.73 -9.08 1.56
C GLY A 76 -22.95 -8.83 0.26
N SER A 77 -21.71 -9.33 0.21
CA SER A 77 -20.88 -9.40 -0.99
C SER A 77 -21.00 -10.72 -1.77
N THR A 78 -21.93 -11.60 -1.42
CA THR A 78 -22.09 -12.94 -2.00
C THR A 78 -23.32 -13.03 -2.91
N ASP A 79 -23.12 -13.41 -4.17
CA ASP A 79 -24.21 -13.88 -5.03
C ASP A 79 -24.47 -15.37 -4.76
N PHE A 80 -25.33 -15.66 -3.79
CA PHE A 80 -25.61 -17.02 -3.34
C PHE A 80 -26.57 -17.72 -4.30
N ASN A 81 -26.10 -18.74 -5.02
CA ASN A 81 -26.84 -19.37 -6.10
C ASN A 81 -26.50 -20.86 -6.27
N SER A 82 -27.19 -21.52 -7.21
CA SER A 82 -27.03 -22.96 -7.47
C SER A 82 -25.60 -23.40 -7.83
N ASN A 83 -24.74 -22.51 -8.37
CA ASN A 83 -23.38 -22.88 -8.77
C ASN A 83 -22.38 -22.86 -7.60
N ASN A 84 -22.66 -22.11 -6.54
CA ASN A 84 -21.73 -21.95 -5.41
C ASN A 84 -22.27 -22.47 -4.07
N LEU A 85 -23.54 -22.88 -4.01
CA LEU A 85 -24.20 -23.37 -2.80
C LEU A 85 -23.43 -24.50 -2.10
N ASP A 86 -22.84 -25.44 -2.85
CA ASP A 86 -22.02 -26.53 -2.28
C ASP A 86 -20.76 -26.05 -1.56
N SER A 87 -20.16 -24.95 -2.04
CA SER A 87 -18.98 -24.34 -1.42
C SER A 87 -19.28 -23.78 -0.02
N TYR A 88 -20.56 -23.57 0.30
CA TYR A 88 -21.04 -23.09 1.59
C TYR A 88 -21.67 -24.20 2.46
N SER A 89 -21.61 -25.47 2.04
CA SER A 89 -22.24 -26.59 2.77
C SER A 89 -21.88 -26.64 4.26
N SER A 90 -20.62 -26.40 4.63
CA SER A 90 -20.20 -26.37 6.04
C SER A 90 -20.86 -25.25 6.84
N TYR A 91 -21.11 -24.09 6.24
CA TYR A 91 -21.80 -22.97 6.87
C TYR A 91 -23.29 -23.27 7.01
N LEU A 92 -23.92 -23.77 5.95
CA LEU A 92 -25.36 -24.03 5.88
C LEU A 92 -25.79 -25.17 6.83
N THR A 93 -25.01 -26.25 6.93
CA THR A 93 -25.30 -27.31 7.92
C THR A 93 -25.14 -26.83 9.36
N GLN A 94 -24.33 -25.80 9.62
CA GLN A 94 -24.23 -25.22 10.97
C GLN A 94 -25.48 -24.44 11.38
N TRP A 95 -26.21 -23.85 10.42
CA TRP A 95 -27.45 -23.12 10.71
C TRP A 95 -28.47 -24.02 11.41
N GLN A 96 -28.48 -25.32 11.12
CA GLN A 96 -29.35 -26.30 11.76
C GLN A 96 -29.24 -26.29 13.30
N LYS A 97 -28.06 -25.97 13.87
CA LYS A 97 -27.86 -25.93 15.33
C LYS A 97 -28.67 -24.82 16.00
N ALA A 98 -28.93 -23.73 15.27
CA ALA A 98 -29.71 -22.60 15.76
C ALA A 98 -31.22 -22.85 15.62
N MET A 99 -31.63 -23.78 14.77
CA MET A 99 -33.02 -24.00 14.35
C MET A 99 -33.67 -25.21 15.05
N THR A 100 -35.00 -25.20 15.14
CA THR A 100 -35.78 -26.40 15.48
C THR A 100 -35.81 -27.37 14.29
N SER A 101 -36.31 -28.59 14.49
CA SER A 101 -36.45 -29.59 13.42
C SER A 101 -37.57 -29.30 12.43
N THR A 102 -38.41 -28.31 12.72
CA THR A 102 -39.55 -27.85 11.88
C THR A 102 -39.39 -26.36 11.59
N ALA A 103 -38.14 -25.90 11.48
CA ALA A 103 -37.88 -24.49 11.24
C ALA A 103 -38.01 -24.18 9.75
N ASP A 104 -38.53 -23.00 9.45
CA ASP A 104 -38.72 -22.51 8.08
C ASP A 104 -37.67 -21.45 7.72
N ILE A 105 -37.25 -21.44 6.45
CA ILE A 105 -36.47 -20.36 5.86
C ILE A 105 -37.30 -19.70 4.74
N LEU A 106 -37.63 -18.42 4.93
CA LEU A 106 -38.40 -17.63 3.99
C LEU A 106 -37.50 -16.64 3.24
N LEU A 107 -37.48 -16.73 1.91
CA LEU A 107 -36.60 -15.96 1.03
C LEU A 107 -37.40 -14.92 0.23
N TYR A 108 -37.25 -13.65 0.58
CA TYR A 108 -38.09 -12.55 0.06
C TYR A 108 -37.53 -11.93 -1.24
N GLY A 109 -36.63 -12.60 -1.95
CA GLY A 109 -36.06 -12.06 -3.19
C GLY A 109 -36.96 -12.32 -4.40
N CYS A 110 -36.99 -11.36 -5.32
CA CYS A 110 -37.72 -11.50 -6.58
C CYS A 110 -37.31 -12.76 -7.34
N ASN A 111 -38.28 -13.53 -7.82
CA ASN A 111 -38.14 -14.64 -8.74
C ASN A 111 -37.18 -15.75 -8.26
N VAL A 112 -36.82 -15.81 -6.99
CA VAL A 112 -35.85 -16.78 -6.46
C VAL A 112 -36.32 -18.22 -6.73
N GLY A 113 -37.62 -18.47 -6.59
CA GLY A 113 -38.29 -19.73 -6.90
C GLY A 113 -38.67 -19.92 -8.37
N PHE A 114 -38.41 -18.96 -9.26
CA PHE A 114 -38.88 -19.02 -10.63
C PHE A 114 -38.24 -20.16 -11.43
N GLY A 115 -39.08 -21.01 -12.02
CA GLY A 115 -38.67 -22.03 -12.98
C GLY A 115 -37.79 -23.17 -12.42
N PRO A 116 -37.22 -24.02 -13.31
CA PRO A 116 -36.45 -25.19 -12.88
C PRO A 116 -35.21 -24.87 -12.05
N SER A 117 -34.53 -23.76 -12.36
CA SER A 117 -33.35 -23.31 -11.59
C SER A 117 -33.72 -22.92 -10.17
N GLY A 118 -34.82 -22.17 -9.98
CA GLY A 118 -35.34 -21.81 -8.66
C GLY A 118 -35.72 -23.04 -7.84
N LYS A 119 -36.46 -23.99 -8.43
CA LYS A 119 -36.78 -25.27 -7.76
C LYS A 119 -35.54 -26.03 -7.30
N SER A 120 -34.55 -26.18 -8.18
CA SER A 120 -33.31 -26.88 -7.85
C SER A 120 -32.54 -26.18 -6.73
N PHE A 121 -32.53 -24.84 -6.72
CA PHE A 121 -31.89 -24.05 -5.68
C PHE A 121 -32.55 -24.28 -4.31
N LEU A 122 -33.89 -24.19 -4.23
CA LEU A 122 -34.62 -24.41 -2.98
C LEU A 122 -34.48 -25.85 -2.47
N ASP A 123 -34.56 -26.85 -3.36
CA ASP A 123 -34.37 -28.26 -2.99
C ASP A 123 -32.99 -28.51 -2.38
N HIS A 124 -31.95 -27.95 -3.00
CA HIS A 124 -30.59 -28.17 -2.52
C HIS A 124 -30.32 -27.39 -1.22
N LEU A 125 -30.85 -26.18 -1.10
CA LEU A 125 -30.74 -25.40 0.12
C LEU A 125 -31.44 -26.10 1.29
N SER A 126 -32.67 -26.59 1.09
CA SER A 126 -33.43 -27.36 2.09
C SER A 126 -32.68 -28.63 2.50
N TYR A 127 -32.07 -29.31 1.52
CA TYR A 127 -31.24 -30.48 1.81
C TYR A 127 -30.04 -30.16 2.72
N LEU A 128 -29.37 -29.02 2.55
CA LEU A 128 -28.19 -28.66 3.34
C LEU A 128 -28.54 -28.10 4.73
N THR A 129 -29.59 -27.29 4.83
CA THR A 129 -30.01 -26.65 6.08
C THR A 129 -30.91 -27.54 6.95
N LYS A 130 -31.55 -28.55 6.34
CA LYS A 130 -32.59 -29.40 6.93
C LYS A 130 -33.86 -28.63 7.36
N ALA A 131 -34.05 -27.44 6.80
CA ALA A 131 -35.22 -26.60 7.00
C ALA A 131 -36.16 -26.69 5.79
N ASP A 132 -37.42 -26.39 6.02
CA ASP A 132 -38.38 -26.18 4.96
C ASP A 132 -38.21 -24.75 4.40
N ILE A 133 -38.34 -24.58 3.08
CA ILE A 133 -37.96 -23.34 2.40
C ILE A 133 -39.06 -22.83 1.48
N ALA A 134 -39.37 -21.55 1.59
CA ALA A 134 -40.26 -20.85 0.66
C ALA A 134 -39.56 -19.67 0.00
N ALA A 135 -39.89 -19.40 -1.26
CA ALA A 135 -39.42 -18.24 -1.99
C ALA A 135 -40.44 -17.78 -3.04
N SER A 136 -40.42 -16.49 -3.37
CA SER A 136 -41.25 -15.93 -4.42
C SER A 136 -40.76 -16.39 -5.80
N ASP A 137 -41.69 -16.68 -6.71
CA ASP A 137 -41.42 -17.04 -8.11
C ASP A 137 -41.64 -15.88 -9.09
N ASP A 138 -42.00 -14.68 -8.61
CA ASP A 138 -42.22 -13.49 -9.42
C ASP A 138 -41.63 -12.19 -8.80
N ILE A 139 -42.17 -11.01 -9.13
CA ILE A 139 -41.63 -9.75 -8.60
C ILE A 139 -42.10 -9.55 -7.16
N THR A 140 -41.18 -9.60 -6.21
CA THR A 140 -41.43 -9.23 -4.82
C THR A 140 -41.31 -7.72 -4.59
N GLY A 141 -42.36 -7.08 -4.09
CA GLY A 141 -42.40 -5.64 -3.77
C GLY A 141 -43.50 -4.85 -4.50
N ASN A 142 -43.27 -3.55 -4.73
CA ASN A 142 -44.28 -2.58 -5.18
C ASN A 142 -45.06 -2.99 -6.46
N SER A 143 -44.38 -3.63 -7.42
CA SER A 143 -45.01 -4.01 -8.69
C SER A 143 -45.30 -5.51 -8.83
N GLY A 144 -45.29 -6.25 -7.73
CA GLY A 144 -45.85 -7.60 -7.66
C GLY A 144 -46.45 -7.83 -6.29
N ASP A 145 -46.08 -8.90 -5.59
CA ASP A 145 -46.62 -9.21 -4.27
C ASP A 145 -45.52 -9.64 -3.29
N TRP A 146 -45.92 -10.25 -2.17
CA TRP A 146 -45.02 -10.75 -1.13
C TRP A 146 -45.28 -12.23 -0.84
N ASP A 147 -45.97 -12.90 -1.75
CA ASP A 147 -46.35 -14.29 -1.61
C ASP A 147 -45.15 -15.21 -1.91
N PHE A 148 -45.24 -16.45 -1.43
CA PHE A 148 -44.25 -17.50 -1.68
C PHE A 148 -44.90 -18.63 -2.47
N GLU A 149 -44.78 -18.57 -3.79
CA GLU A 149 -45.41 -19.53 -4.70
C GLU A 149 -44.67 -20.86 -4.72
N LEU A 150 -43.35 -20.81 -4.48
CA LEU A 150 -42.51 -22.00 -4.47
C LEU A 150 -42.13 -22.41 -3.06
N VAL A 151 -42.52 -23.63 -2.69
CA VAL A 151 -42.23 -24.25 -1.40
C VAL A 151 -41.51 -25.59 -1.59
N THR A 152 -40.53 -25.84 -0.74
CA THR A 152 -39.90 -27.14 -0.52
C THR A 152 -40.04 -27.50 0.96
N GLY A 153 -40.91 -28.47 1.27
CA GLY A 153 -41.28 -28.81 2.66
C GLY A 153 -42.69 -28.38 3.02
N SER A 154 -42.98 -28.21 4.32
CA SER A 154 -44.21 -27.60 4.83
C SER A 154 -43.86 -26.26 5.49
N ILE A 155 -44.63 -25.22 5.25
CA ILE A 155 -44.33 -23.88 5.78
C ILE A 155 -45.45 -23.50 6.74
N GLU A 156 -45.10 -23.37 8.02
CA GLU A 156 -46.02 -22.93 9.08
C GLU A 156 -45.78 -21.48 9.50
N THR A 157 -44.62 -20.94 9.13
CA THR A 157 -44.19 -19.59 9.46
C THR A 157 -44.94 -18.54 8.66
N ALA A 158 -45.46 -17.52 9.35
CA ALA A 158 -46.09 -16.35 8.73
C ALA A 158 -45.03 -15.42 8.12
N ILE A 159 -45.45 -14.62 7.14
CA ILE A 159 -44.60 -13.56 6.59
C ILE A 159 -44.17 -12.57 7.69
N ALA A 160 -42.92 -12.12 7.63
CA ALA A 160 -42.32 -11.25 8.64
C ALA A 160 -42.83 -9.82 8.60
N LEU A 161 -43.38 -9.38 7.46
CA LEU A 161 -43.76 -8.00 7.19
C LEU A 161 -45.27 -7.79 7.34
N SER A 162 -45.66 -6.71 8.01
CA SER A 162 -47.06 -6.28 8.08
C SER A 162 -47.60 -5.89 6.71
N ALA A 163 -48.93 -5.98 6.55
CA ALA A 163 -49.60 -5.58 5.31
C ALA A 163 -49.35 -4.08 4.98
N GLU A 164 -49.21 -3.24 6.01
CA GLU A 164 -48.89 -1.82 5.85
C GLU A 164 -47.49 -1.60 5.28
N ALA A 165 -46.47 -2.32 5.76
CA ALA A 165 -45.12 -2.22 5.23
C ALA A 165 -45.02 -2.78 3.80
N GLN A 166 -45.70 -3.90 3.55
CA GLN A 166 -45.80 -4.48 2.20
C GLN A 166 -46.40 -3.49 1.19
N ALA A 167 -47.48 -2.80 1.57
CA ALA A 167 -48.14 -1.81 0.71
C ALA A 167 -47.40 -0.47 0.61
N SER A 168 -46.58 -0.13 1.61
CA SER A 168 -45.82 1.13 1.65
C SER A 168 -44.45 1.01 0.97
N TYR A 169 -43.97 -0.20 0.73
CA TYR A 169 -42.69 -0.44 0.09
C TYR A 169 -42.74 -0.03 -1.40
N ALA A 170 -42.03 1.04 -1.76
CA ALA A 170 -42.11 1.64 -3.09
C ALA A 170 -41.18 0.98 -4.14
N SER A 171 -40.33 0.04 -3.72
CA SER A 171 -39.30 -0.59 -4.53
C SER A 171 -39.61 -2.07 -4.83
N ASN A 172 -38.75 -2.72 -5.63
CA ASN A 172 -38.83 -4.15 -5.92
C ASN A 172 -37.49 -4.80 -5.58
N LEU A 173 -37.53 -6.08 -5.24
CA LEU A 173 -36.34 -6.86 -4.88
C LEU A 173 -35.67 -7.52 -6.10
N ASN A 174 -35.86 -6.99 -7.31
CA ASN A 174 -35.39 -7.61 -8.55
C ASN A 174 -33.98 -7.15 -8.96
N ILE A 175 -33.28 -8.05 -9.66
CA ILE A 175 -32.02 -7.76 -10.34
C ILE A 175 -32.31 -7.34 -11.79
N ILE A 176 -31.66 -6.27 -12.26
CA ILE A 176 -31.76 -5.82 -13.66
C ILE A 176 -30.48 -6.21 -14.39
N THR A 177 -30.59 -7.06 -15.41
CA THR A 177 -29.42 -7.58 -16.15
C THR A 177 -29.21 -6.87 -17.48
N VAL A 178 -28.03 -6.27 -17.65
CA VAL A 178 -27.53 -5.71 -18.91
C VAL A 178 -27.04 -6.83 -19.81
N THR A 179 -27.54 -6.88 -21.04
CA THR A 179 -27.28 -7.98 -21.99
C THR A 179 -26.60 -7.53 -23.27
N SER A 180 -26.37 -6.22 -23.44
CA SER A 180 -25.84 -5.64 -24.68
C SER A 180 -24.72 -4.63 -24.42
N THR A 181 -23.76 -4.57 -25.35
CA THR A 181 -22.72 -3.53 -25.38
C THR A 181 -23.16 -2.24 -26.06
N ALA A 182 -24.40 -2.17 -26.55
CA ALA A 182 -24.95 -0.96 -27.15
C ALA A 182 -25.04 0.16 -26.12
N ASP A 183 -24.79 1.40 -26.56
CA ASP A 183 -24.88 2.60 -25.72
C ASP A 183 -26.31 2.94 -25.28
N SER A 184 -27.31 2.54 -26.08
CA SER A 184 -28.73 2.78 -25.82
C SER A 184 -29.62 1.68 -26.41
N GLY A 185 -30.90 1.71 -26.08
CA GLY A 185 -31.88 0.71 -26.49
C GLY A 185 -31.98 -0.47 -25.52
N THR A 186 -32.91 -1.38 -25.79
CA THR A 186 -33.20 -2.54 -24.93
C THR A 186 -31.95 -3.36 -24.62
N GLY A 187 -31.77 -3.72 -23.35
CA GLY A 187 -30.63 -4.51 -22.87
C GLY A 187 -29.32 -3.73 -22.67
N SER A 188 -29.28 -2.43 -22.99
CA SER A 188 -28.13 -1.56 -22.69
C SER A 188 -28.08 -1.14 -21.22
N LEU A 189 -26.88 -0.79 -20.73
CA LEU A 189 -26.70 -0.21 -19.39
C LEU A 189 -27.49 1.09 -19.22
N ARG A 190 -27.58 1.92 -20.26
CA ARG A 190 -28.35 3.17 -20.21
C ARG A 190 -29.85 2.93 -20.04
N ALA A 191 -30.39 1.92 -20.72
CA ALA A 191 -31.79 1.53 -20.55
C ALA A 191 -32.03 0.95 -19.14
N ALA A 192 -31.12 0.10 -18.65
CA ALA A 192 -31.19 -0.45 -17.29
C ALA A 192 -31.21 0.65 -16.22
N ILE A 193 -30.31 1.63 -16.30
CA ILE A 193 -30.26 2.77 -15.36
C ILE A 193 -31.57 3.58 -15.42
N ALA A 194 -32.13 3.79 -16.61
CA ALA A 194 -33.35 4.57 -16.76
C ALA A 194 -34.58 3.88 -16.13
N SER A 195 -34.68 2.55 -16.28
CA SER A 195 -35.79 1.75 -15.76
C SER A 195 -35.66 1.35 -14.30
N ALA A 196 -34.44 1.31 -13.76
CA ALA A 196 -34.18 0.84 -12.41
C ALA A 196 -34.86 1.73 -11.35
N PRO A 197 -35.64 1.16 -10.41
CA PRO A 197 -36.04 1.83 -9.18
C PRO A 197 -34.82 2.29 -8.34
N ALA A 198 -35.07 3.12 -7.32
CA ALA A 198 -34.02 3.45 -6.36
C ALA A 198 -33.60 2.18 -5.58
N GLY A 199 -32.32 2.11 -5.21
CA GLY A 199 -31.65 0.99 -4.55
C GLY A 199 -31.51 -0.29 -5.37
N SER A 200 -32.00 -0.34 -6.61
CA SER A 200 -31.85 -1.54 -7.44
C SER A 200 -30.40 -1.91 -7.74
N VAL A 201 -30.18 -3.21 -7.90
CA VAL A 201 -28.91 -3.80 -8.36
C VAL A 201 -28.98 -4.05 -9.86
N ILE A 202 -28.04 -3.47 -10.61
CA ILE A 202 -27.83 -3.69 -12.03
C ILE A 202 -26.64 -4.61 -12.22
N LYS A 203 -26.87 -5.80 -12.79
CA LYS A 203 -25.84 -6.79 -13.13
C LYS A 203 -25.61 -6.86 -14.63
N PHE A 204 -24.61 -7.63 -15.04
CA PHE A 204 -24.27 -7.85 -16.44
C PHE A 204 -24.31 -9.33 -16.78
N ALA A 205 -24.82 -9.65 -17.97
CA ALA A 205 -24.78 -11.01 -18.49
C ALA A 205 -23.32 -11.44 -18.72
N SER A 206 -23.00 -12.69 -18.39
CA SER A 206 -21.66 -13.28 -18.57
C SER A 206 -21.13 -13.20 -20.01
N THR A 207 -22.02 -13.11 -21.00
CA THR A 207 -21.68 -12.89 -22.41
C THR A 207 -20.95 -11.56 -22.68
N LEU A 208 -20.96 -10.62 -21.73
CA LEU A 208 -20.27 -9.34 -21.80
C LEU A 208 -18.83 -9.38 -21.28
N ALA A 209 -18.32 -10.54 -20.85
CA ALA A 209 -16.94 -10.68 -20.40
C ALA A 209 -15.94 -10.24 -21.48
N ASN A 210 -14.93 -9.46 -21.06
CA ASN A 210 -13.90 -8.85 -21.91
C ASN A 210 -14.47 -7.94 -23.02
N LYS A 211 -15.68 -7.41 -22.88
CA LYS A 211 -16.28 -6.45 -23.82
C LYS A 211 -16.16 -5.02 -23.32
N THR A 212 -16.42 -4.09 -24.24
CA THR A 212 -16.49 -2.66 -23.94
C THR A 212 -17.85 -2.10 -24.34
N ILE A 213 -18.56 -1.51 -23.39
CA ILE A 213 -19.70 -0.63 -23.64
C ILE A 213 -19.13 0.75 -23.96
N THR A 214 -19.24 1.16 -25.23
CA THR A 214 -18.68 2.43 -25.70
C THR A 214 -19.77 3.50 -25.75
N LEU A 215 -19.61 4.57 -24.96
CA LEU A 215 -20.58 5.66 -24.90
C LEU A 215 -20.43 6.57 -26.13
N THR A 216 -21.56 6.84 -26.78
CA THR A 216 -21.66 7.72 -27.95
C THR A 216 -22.69 8.84 -27.78
N SER A 217 -23.58 8.69 -26.81
CA SER A 217 -24.72 9.57 -26.49
C SER A 217 -24.47 10.40 -25.23
N GLY A 218 -23.20 10.51 -24.79
CA GLY A 218 -22.80 11.24 -23.59
C GLY A 218 -22.70 10.36 -22.33
N GLU A 219 -22.53 11.02 -21.18
CA GLU A 219 -22.37 10.35 -19.89
C GLU A 219 -23.60 9.56 -19.46
N LEU A 220 -23.40 8.60 -18.55
CA LEU A 220 -24.46 7.87 -17.86
C LEU A 220 -24.84 8.64 -16.59
N TYR A 221 -26.08 9.13 -16.53
CA TYR A 221 -26.59 9.86 -15.37
C TYR A 221 -27.29 8.91 -14.39
N LEU A 222 -26.82 8.88 -13.15
CA LEU A 222 -27.47 8.17 -12.05
C LEU A 222 -28.25 9.20 -11.21
N GLY A 223 -29.57 9.21 -11.38
CA GLY A 223 -30.47 10.14 -10.70
C GLY A 223 -31.13 9.56 -9.44
N ARG A 224 -30.69 8.40 -8.97
CA ARG A 224 -31.20 7.70 -7.78
C ARG A 224 -30.13 6.74 -7.27
N ASN A 225 -30.33 6.22 -6.06
CA ASN A 225 -29.40 5.27 -5.47
C ASN A 225 -29.40 3.98 -6.31
N LEU A 226 -28.23 3.49 -6.70
CA LEU A 226 -28.10 2.29 -7.54
C LEU A 226 -26.79 1.56 -7.24
N THR A 227 -26.83 0.24 -7.33
CA THR A 227 -25.64 -0.61 -7.37
C THR A 227 -25.42 -1.09 -8.80
N ILE A 228 -24.21 -0.90 -9.34
CA ILE A 228 -23.79 -1.43 -10.65
C ILE A 228 -22.69 -2.46 -10.41
N ASP A 229 -23.01 -3.73 -10.63
CA ASP A 229 -22.19 -4.86 -10.22
C ASP A 229 -21.76 -5.72 -11.40
N ALA A 230 -20.45 -5.71 -11.68
CA ALA A 230 -19.81 -6.53 -12.70
C ALA A 230 -18.93 -7.64 -12.10
N THR A 231 -19.15 -8.04 -10.84
CA THR A 231 -18.33 -9.04 -10.14
C THR A 231 -18.24 -10.35 -10.92
N GLU A 232 -19.35 -10.81 -11.49
CA GLU A 232 -19.44 -12.05 -12.28
C GLU A 232 -19.03 -11.88 -13.76
N VAL A 233 -18.55 -10.70 -14.17
CA VAL A 233 -18.20 -10.39 -15.56
C VAL A 233 -16.78 -9.86 -15.66
N ALA A 234 -15.85 -10.75 -15.99
CA ALA A 234 -14.44 -10.42 -16.12
C ALA A 234 -14.18 -9.29 -17.13
N ASN A 235 -13.38 -8.29 -16.72
CA ASN A 235 -12.83 -7.23 -17.57
C ASN A 235 -13.86 -6.43 -18.39
N LEU A 236 -15.08 -6.24 -17.88
CA LEU A 236 -16.06 -5.39 -18.53
C LEU A 236 -15.65 -3.91 -18.45
N THR A 237 -15.54 -3.26 -19.61
CA THR A 237 -15.19 -1.84 -19.70
C THR A 237 -16.40 -0.98 -20.06
N ILE A 238 -16.62 0.09 -19.31
CA ILE A 238 -17.52 1.20 -19.68
C ILE A 238 -16.64 2.38 -20.10
N SER A 239 -16.69 2.73 -21.38
CA SER A 239 -15.77 3.68 -21.99
C SER A 239 -16.47 4.97 -22.41
N GLY A 240 -15.98 6.12 -21.91
CA GLY A 240 -16.43 7.45 -22.35
C GLY A 240 -15.96 7.84 -23.76
N ASN A 241 -15.24 6.92 -24.44
CA ASN A 241 -14.79 7.04 -25.83
C ASN A 241 -13.95 8.30 -26.11
N ASN A 242 -13.26 8.84 -25.10
CA ASN A 242 -12.58 10.12 -25.12
C ASN A 242 -13.48 11.32 -25.50
N ARG A 243 -14.81 11.17 -25.44
CA ARG A 243 -15.79 12.16 -25.91
C ARG A 243 -16.68 12.71 -24.81
N SER A 244 -16.92 11.93 -23.75
CA SER A 244 -17.72 12.36 -22.62
C SER A 244 -17.12 11.83 -21.32
N ARG A 245 -17.54 12.43 -20.20
CA ARG A 245 -17.47 11.76 -18.91
C ARG A 245 -18.16 10.39 -18.99
N VAL A 246 -17.74 9.42 -18.16
CA VAL A 246 -18.42 8.12 -18.11
C VAL A 246 -19.68 8.19 -17.25
N PHE A 247 -19.56 8.58 -15.98
CA PHE A 247 -20.68 8.62 -15.03
C PHE A 247 -20.83 9.99 -14.35
N GLN A 248 -22.07 10.48 -14.28
CA GLN A 248 -22.49 11.57 -13.39
C GLN A 248 -23.45 11.01 -12.34
N VAL A 249 -23.05 11.07 -11.08
CA VAL A 249 -23.81 10.56 -9.93
C VAL A 249 -24.46 11.73 -9.21
N GLY A 250 -25.79 11.77 -9.27
CA GLY A 250 -26.59 12.83 -8.66
C GLY A 250 -26.45 14.19 -9.34
N SER A 251 -27.17 15.17 -8.79
CA SER A 251 -27.05 16.58 -9.15
C SER A 251 -27.08 17.44 -7.87
N SER A 252 -26.82 18.74 -7.98
CA SER A 252 -26.81 19.64 -6.81
C SER A 252 -28.13 19.64 -6.01
N ASN A 253 -29.24 19.28 -6.65
CA ASN A 253 -30.58 19.27 -6.05
C ASN A 253 -31.10 17.84 -5.81
N ASN A 254 -30.26 16.84 -6.08
CA ASN A 254 -30.61 15.43 -5.99
C ASN A 254 -29.35 14.65 -5.55
N PRO A 255 -28.99 14.70 -4.26
CA PRO A 255 -27.90 13.90 -3.71
C PRO A 255 -28.29 12.41 -3.81
N VAL A 256 -27.38 11.60 -4.32
CA VAL A 256 -27.59 10.15 -4.46
C VAL A 256 -26.32 9.40 -4.12
N THR A 257 -26.48 8.16 -3.68
CA THR A 257 -25.39 7.24 -3.38
C THR A 257 -25.34 6.13 -4.41
N ALA A 258 -24.17 5.87 -4.97
CA ALA A 258 -23.97 4.76 -5.91
C ALA A 258 -22.89 3.79 -5.41
N THR A 259 -23.04 2.51 -5.79
CA THR A 259 -22.03 1.48 -5.52
C THR A 259 -21.61 0.84 -6.83
N PHE A 260 -20.32 0.84 -7.14
CA PHE A 260 -19.75 0.18 -8.32
C PHE A 260 -18.83 -0.96 -7.90
N LYS A 261 -19.04 -2.14 -8.49
CA LYS A 261 -18.24 -3.35 -8.23
C LYS A 261 -17.63 -3.89 -9.52
N ASN A 262 -16.32 -4.13 -9.52
CA ASN A 262 -15.54 -4.77 -10.59
C ASN A 262 -15.68 -4.16 -12.00
N LEU A 263 -15.96 -2.86 -12.10
CA LEU A 263 -16.03 -2.16 -13.37
C LEU A 263 -14.67 -1.60 -13.81
N ILE A 264 -14.38 -1.67 -15.11
CA ILE A 264 -13.35 -0.84 -15.73
C ILE A 264 -14.01 0.42 -16.30
N ILE A 265 -13.76 1.58 -15.70
CA ILE A 265 -14.26 2.89 -16.12
C ILE A 265 -13.12 3.61 -16.85
N ALA A 266 -13.24 3.72 -18.17
CA ALA A 266 -12.10 4.11 -19.00
C ALA A 266 -12.38 5.21 -20.01
N ASN A 267 -11.31 5.89 -20.42
CA ASN A 267 -11.32 6.86 -21.53
C ASN A 267 -12.41 7.93 -21.39
N GLY A 268 -12.77 8.27 -20.16
CA GLY A 268 -13.67 9.36 -19.86
C GLY A 268 -13.01 10.69 -20.16
N ASN A 269 -13.75 11.62 -20.73
CA ASN A 269 -13.28 12.96 -21.06
C ASN A 269 -14.35 13.99 -20.70
N ALA A 270 -14.19 14.62 -19.55
CA ALA A 270 -15.11 15.68 -19.15
C ALA A 270 -15.01 16.88 -20.12
N PRO A 271 -16.13 17.59 -20.37
CA PRO A 271 -16.11 18.80 -21.18
C PRO A 271 -15.19 19.87 -20.56
N ALA A 272 -14.83 20.90 -21.32
CA ALA A 272 -14.04 22.02 -20.80
C ALA A 272 -14.73 22.67 -19.59
N GLY A 273 -13.97 22.94 -18.53
CA GLY A 273 -14.46 23.36 -17.22
C GLY A 273 -15.08 22.24 -16.36
N GLY A 274 -15.25 21.04 -16.93
CA GLY A 274 -15.80 19.87 -16.27
C GLY A 274 -14.80 19.17 -15.36
N ALA A 275 -15.34 18.37 -14.44
CA ALA A 275 -14.60 17.59 -13.47
C ALA A 275 -14.92 16.09 -13.56
N GLY A 276 -14.03 15.22 -13.06
CA GLY A 276 -14.27 13.78 -12.92
C GLY A 276 -14.48 13.13 -14.29
N GLY A 277 -13.40 12.93 -15.05
CA GLY A 277 -13.48 12.35 -16.40
C GLY A 277 -14.10 10.95 -16.38
N GLY A 278 -13.76 10.13 -15.39
CA GLY A 278 -14.40 8.85 -15.15
C GLY A 278 -15.76 9.05 -14.49
N VAL A 279 -15.74 9.54 -13.25
CA VAL A 279 -16.92 9.67 -12.38
C VAL A 279 -16.94 11.05 -11.72
N SER A 280 -18.10 11.69 -11.68
CA SER A 280 -18.34 12.92 -10.92
C SER A 280 -19.54 12.73 -9.99
N VAL A 281 -19.34 12.90 -8.68
CA VAL A 281 -20.35 12.70 -7.63
C VAL A 281 -20.75 14.05 -7.06
N ALA A 282 -22.00 14.45 -7.28
CA ALA A 282 -22.55 15.73 -6.85
C ALA A 282 -22.59 15.89 -5.32
N ASN A 283 -22.80 17.13 -4.86
CA ASN A 283 -22.79 17.46 -3.43
C ASN A 283 -23.71 16.55 -2.61
N TYR A 284 -23.28 16.20 -1.40
CA TYR A 284 -24.01 15.44 -0.39
C TYR A 284 -24.45 14.03 -0.84
N GLY A 285 -23.90 13.54 -1.96
CA GLY A 285 -24.08 12.16 -2.42
C GLY A 285 -23.06 11.20 -1.81
N GLY A 286 -23.03 9.97 -2.32
CA GLY A 286 -22.08 8.96 -1.90
C GLY A 286 -21.57 8.11 -3.05
N ILE A 287 -20.38 7.53 -2.89
CA ILE A 287 -19.85 6.54 -3.82
C ILE A 287 -19.05 5.46 -3.09
N THR A 288 -19.37 4.20 -3.38
CA THR A 288 -18.53 3.06 -2.99
C THR A 288 -17.99 2.41 -4.26
N LEU A 289 -16.67 2.34 -4.38
CA LEU A 289 -15.98 1.63 -5.45
C LEU A 289 -15.28 0.41 -4.86
N MET A 290 -15.58 -0.78 -5.38
CA MET A 290 -14.96 -2.05 -4.96
C MET A 290 -14.40 -2.78 -6.18
N GLY A 291 -13.12 -3.16 -6.16
CA GLY A 291 -12.51 -3.91 -7.27
C GLY A 291 -12.49 -3.17 -8.62
N CYS A 292 -12.75 -1.86 -8.62
CA CYS A 292 -12.90 -1.07 -9.84
C CYS A 292 -11.56 -0.59 -10.39
N GLN A 293 -11.51 -0.37 -11.70
CA GLN A 293 -10.37 0.25 -12.38
C GLN A 293 -10.81 1.55 -13.05
N LEU A 294 -10.14 2.66 -12.74
CA LEU A 294 -10.35 3.95 -13.42
C LEU A 294 -9.13 4.26 -14.26
N ASN A 295 -9.26 4.12 -15.58
CA ASN A 295 -8.13 4.11 -16.51
C ASN A 295 -8.22 5.20 -17.59
N ASN A 296 -7.14 5.98 -17.77
CA ASN A 296 -7.02 6.97 -18.84
C ASN A 296 -8.19 7.98 -18.91
N ASN A 297 -8.72 8.38 -17.74
CA ASN A 297 -9.78 9.37 -17.67
C ASN A 297 -9.21 10.78 -17.54
N LYS A 298 -9.84 11.76 -18.18
CA LYS A 298 -9.33 13.13 -18.33
C LYS A 298 -10.39 14.17 -17.99
N ALA A 299 -9.98 15.20 -17.26
CA ALA A 299 -10.81 16.37 -16.98
C ALA A 299 -9.95 17.59 -16.68
N ASP A 300 -10.57 18.76 -16.61
CA ASP A 300 -9.87 19.95 -16.12
C ASP A 300 -9.69 19.87 -14.59
N ARG A 301 -10.59 19.17 -13.86
CA ARG A 301 -10.46 18.84 -12.43
C ARG A 301 -10.70 17.35 -12.19
N SER A 302 -9.75 16.64 -11.59
CA SER A 302 -9.86 15.20 -11.34
C SER A 302 -10.06 14.35 -12.60
N GLY A 303 -9.00 13.72 -13.08
CA GLY A 303 -9.10 12.82 -14.24
C GLY A 303 -10.05 11.64 -13.96
N GLY A 304 -9.88 10.97 -12.83
CA GLY A 304 -10.68 9.79 -12.45
C GLY A 304 -12.01 10.13 -11.78
N LEU A 305 -11.99 10.39 -10.48
CA LEU A 305 -13.14 10.53 -9.58
C LEU A 305 -13.20 11.93 -8.96
N MET A 306 -14.26 12.69 -9.20
CA MET A 306 -14.51 13.96 -8.53
C MET A 306 -15.55 13.79 -7.42
N LEU A 307 -15.21 14.23 -6.22
CA LEU A 307 -16.07 14.22 -5.03
C LEU A 307 -16.36 15.67 -4.63
N TRP A 308 -17.59 16.12 -4.82
CA TRP A 308 -18.00 17.46 -4.43
C TRP A 308 -18.32 17.54 -2.91
N ALA A 309 -18.84 18.67 -2.43
CA ALA A 309 -18.99 18.96 -1.00
C ALA A 309 -19.93 17.98 -0.31
N GLY A 310 -19.60 17.54 0.91
CA GLY A 310 -20.40 16.60 1.69
C GLY A 310 -20.47 15.18 1.14
N VAL A 311 -19.66 14.84 0.12
CA VAL A 311 -19.67 13.49 -0.46
C VAL A 311 -18.93 12.51 0.44
N GLU A 312 -19.55 11.36 0.71
CA GLU A 312 -18.88 10.22 1.34
C GLU A 312 -18.39 9.21 0.29
N ALA A 313 -17.08 8.94 0.29
CA ALA A 313 -16.47 8.03 -0.66
C ALA A 313 -15.68 6.91 0.00
N LYS A 314 -15.93 5.68 -0.44
CA LYS A 314 -15.14 4.48 -0.11
C LYS A 314 -14.53 3.91 -1.39
N VAL A 315 -13.21 3.70 -1.39
CA VAL A 315 -12.45 3.16 -2.51
C VAL A 315 -11.65 1.97 -2.01
N ILE A 316 -12.05 0.76 -2.40
CA ILE A 316 -11.56 -0.48 -1.83
C ILE A 316 -11.11 -1.40 -2.98
N ASP A 317 -9.91 -1.96 -2.89
CA ASP A 317 -9.37 -2.88 -3.91
C ASP A 317 -9.37 -2.30 -5.33
N CYS A 318 -9.25 -0.98 -5.45
CA CYS A 318 -9.36 -0.28 -6.74
C CYS A 318 -8.00 0.05 -7.34
N SER A 319 -7.97 0.27 -8.65
CA SER A 319 -6.81 0.85 -9.35
C SER A 319 -7.16 2.11 -10.12
N PHE A 320 -6.26 3.09 -10.08
CA PHE A 320 -6.35 4.34 -10.83
C PHE A 320 -5.09 4.46 -11.66
N THR A 321 -5.22 4.36 -12.98
CA THR A 321 -4.08 4.31 -13.89
C THR A 321 -4.19 5.36 -15.00
N ASP A 322 -3.12 6.13 -15.19
CA ASP A 322 -2.98 7.10 -16.28
C ASP A 322 -4.12 8.16 -16.33
N ASN A 323 -4.75 8.49 -15.19
CA ASN A 323 -5.76 9.55 -15.16
C ASN A 323 -5.11 10.94 -15.13
N ASP A 324 -5.70 11.88 -15.87
CA ASP A 324 -5.15 13.23 -16.08
C ASP A 324 -6.15 14.33 -15.69
N GLY A 325 -5.89 14.97 -14.55
CA GLY A 325 -6.58 16.17 -14.06
C GLY A 325 -5.79 17.45 -14.29
N SER A 326 -4.76 17.45 -15.13
CA SER A 326 -3.77 18.53 -15.24
C SER A 326 -3.99 19.48 -16.43
N ARG A 327 -5.10 19.33 -17.17
CA ARG A 327 -5.39 20.08 -18.41
C ARG A 327 -5.42 21.60 -18.23
N VAL A 328 -5.86 22.09 -17.07
CA VAL A 328 -5.98 23.52 -16.77
C VAL A 328 -5.44 23.78 -15.36
N ASN A 329 -4.72 24.90 -15.20
CA ASN A 329 -4.33 25.39 -13.88
C ASN A 329 -5.54 26.02 -13.17
N ASN A 330 -6.27 25.23 -12.39
CA ASN A 330 -7.37 25.71 -11.56
C ASN A 330 -7.08 25.64 -10.06
N GLY A 331 -5.90 25.18 -9.63
CA GLY A 331 -5.51 25.12 -8.22
C GLY A 331 -6.12 23.99 -7.39
N PHE A 332 -7.13 23.27 -7.88
CA PHE A 332 -7.92 22.30 -7.09
C PHE A 332 -8.06 20.97 -7.84
N SER A 333 -6.95 20.30 -8.16
CA SER A 333 -7.00 19.11 -9.02
C SER A 333 -5.97 18.03 -8.70
N GLY A 334 -6.51 16.83 -8.49
CA GLY A 334 -5.85 15.53 -8.46
C GLY A 334 -5.84 14.87 -9.84
N GLY A 335 -4.90 13.95 -10.11
CA GLY A 335 -4.96 13.14 -11.33
C GLY A 335 -6.03 12.04 -11.25
N ALA A 336 -6.06 11.32 -10.15
CA ALA A 336 -6.97 10.21 -9.89
C ALA A 336 -8.24 10.65 -9.15
N ILE A 337 -8.09 11.27 -7.98
CA ILE A 337 -9.22 11.63 -7.10
C ILE A 337 -9.07 13.09 -6.66
N SER A 338 -10.18 13.83 -6.63
CA SER A 338 -10.22 15.14 -5.98
C SER A 338 -11.41 15.24 -5.05
N THR A 339 -11.21 15.76 -3.85
CA THR A 339 -12.29 16.14 -2.93
C THR A 339 -12.48 17.65 -2.93
N ASN A 340 -13.69 18.10 -2.55
CA ASN A 340 -14.00 19.51 -2.40
C ASN A 340 -14.75 19.75 -1.09
N GLY A 341 -14.01 20.01 0.00
CA GLY A 341 -14.58 20.58 1.21
C GLY A 341 -14.91 22.05 0.95
N SER A 342 -16.20 22.40 0.96
CA SER A 342 -16.62 23.76 0.64
C SER A 342 -15.94 24.77 1.58
N GLY A 343 -15.38 25.85 1.02
CA GLY A 343 -14.70 26.92 1.76
C GLY A 343 -15.64 27.82 2.59
N GLY A 344 -16.44 27.23 3.49
CA GLY A 344 -17.05 27.95 4.62
C GLY A 344 -18.55 27.79 4.87
N VAL A 345 -19.33 26.98 4.12
CA VAL A 345 -20.79 26.87 4.35
C VAL A 345 -21.42 25.48 4.13
N GLY A 346 -20.63 24.43 3.90
CA GLY A 346 -21.13 23.07 3.69
C GLY A 346 -20.27 22.00 4.34
N GLU A 347 -20.87 20.85 4.65
CA GLU A 347 -20.22 19.71 5.29
C GLU A 347 -19.02 19.21 4.47
N ALA A 348 -17.96 18.81 5.17
CA ALA A 348 -16.75 18.27 4.54
C ALA A 348 -17.05 16.95 3.84
N SER A 349 -16.45 16.71 2.67
CA SER A 349 -16.45 15.37 2.07
C SER A 349 -15.63 14.41 2.93
N PHE A 350 -15.86 13.11 2.82
CA PHE A 350 -15.06 12.06 3.45
C PHE A 350 -14.49 11.13 2.38
N LEU A 351 -13.21 10.79 2.49
CA LEU A 351 -12.57 9.84 1.58
C LEU A 351 -11.84 8.74 2.36
N MET A 352 -12.25 7.50 2.14
CA MET A 352 -11.52 6.31 2.56
C MET A 352 -10.96 5.57 1.35
N VAL A 353 -9.67 5.29 1.38
CA VAL A 353 -8.96 4.50 0.37
C VAL A 353 -8.28 3.33 1.07
N GLU A 354 -8.63 2.11 0.71
CA GLU A 354 -8.05 0.89 1.26
C GLU A 354 -7.59 -0.04 0.14
N ASN A 355 -6.42 -0.67 0.35
CA ASN A 355 -5.85 -1.70 -0.52
C ASN A 355 -5.87 -1.33 -2.01
N SER A 356 -5.61 -0.06 -2.33
CA SER A 356 -5.80 0.48 -3.66
C SER A 356 -4.48 0.97 -4.27
N ARG A 357 -4.45 1.04 -5.60
CA ARG A 357 -3.23 1.36 -6.36
C ARG A 357 -3.42 2.56 -7.29
N PHE A 358 -2.51 3.52 -7.19
CA PHE A 358 -2.48 4.74 -8.00
C PHE A 358 -1.19 4.77 -8.81
N THR A 359 -1.29 4.58 -10.13
CA THR A 359 -0.13 4.49 -11.02
C THR A 359 -0.19 5.55 -12.11
N ASN A 360 0.90 6.30 -12.30
CA ASN A 360 1.07 7.26 -13.40
C ASN A 360 -0.03 8.33 -13.51
N ASN A 361 -0.74 8.64 -12.42
CA ASN A 361 -1.74 9.68 -12.47
C ASN A 361 -1.06 11.05 -12.49
N LYS A 362 -1.68 11.98 -13.20
CA LYS A 362 -1.15 13.32 -13.39
C LYS A 362 -2.19 14.35 -13.00
N GLY A 363 -1.91 15.11 -11.95
CA GLY A 363 -2.77 16.21 -11.51
C GLY A 363 -2.02 17.54 -11.50
N PHE A 364 -2.76 18.61 -11.22
CA PHE A 364 -2.14 19.93 -11.11
C PHE A 364 -1.42 20.04 -9.76
N ASN A 365 -2.13 19.91 -8.64
CA ASN A 365 -1.52 20.00 -7.31
C ASN A 365 -1.51 18.67 -6.53
N GLY A 366 -2.37 17.71 -6.84
CA GLY A 366 -2.23 16.34 -6.32
C GLY A 366 -1.90 15.40 -7.47
N GLY A 367 -0.76 14.73 -7.48
CA GLY A 367 -0.46 13.85 -8.62
C GLY A 367 -1.48 12.73 -8.78
N ALA A 368 -1.83 12.05 -7.68
CA ALA A 368 -2.96 11.13 -7.61
C ALA A 368 -4.16 11.79 -6.92
N ILE A 369 -4.02 12.20 -5.66
CA ILE A 369 -5.13 12.69 -4.83
C ILE A 369 -4.92 14.16 -4.50
N TYR A 370 -5.94 14.97 -4.77
CA TYR A 370 -6.08 16.30 -4.20
C TYR A 370 -7.21 16.27 -3.18
N ASN A 371 -6.91 16.68 -1.95
CA ASN A 371 -7.84 16.67 -0.85
C ASN A 371 -8.03 18.11 -0.37
N LEU A 372 -9.26 18.63 -0.41
CA LEU A 372 -9.59 19.96 0.11
C LEU A 372 -10.47 19.82 1.35
N SER A 373 -9.96 20.24 2.51
CA SER A 373 -10.67 20.35 3.79
C SER A 373 -11.58 19.15 4.12
N SER A 374 -11.13 17.93 3.80
CA SER A 374 -11.92 16.70 3.90
C SER A 374 -11.14 15.66 4.70
N PRO A 375 -11.70 15.00 5.73
CA PRO A 375 -11.01 13.87 6.36
C PRO A 375 -10.67 12.82 5.31
N THR A 376 -9.43 12.34 5.33
CA THR A 376 -8.97 11.33 4.38
C THR A 376 -8.13 10.27 5.07
N THR A 377 -8.50 9.02 4.84
CA THR A 377 -7.80 7.85 5.34
C THR A 377 -7.31 7.03 4.15
N VAL A 378 -6.02 6.72 4.14
CA VAL A 378 -5.37 5.88 3.12
C VAL A 378 -4.67 4.74 3.83
N THR A 379 -5.09 3.51 3.58
CA THR A 379 -4.53 2.31 4.20
C THR A 379 -4.10 1.28 3.16
N LYS A 380 -3.00 0.56 3.41
CA LYS A 380 -2.55 -0.58 2.59
C LYS A 380 -2.41 -0.26 1.10
N SER A 381 -2.14 0.99 0.76
CA SER A 381 -2.28 1.49 -0.61
C SER A 381 -0.93 1.84 -1.22
N THR A 382 -0.86 1.83 -2.55
CA THR A 382 0.38 2.04 -3.30
C THR A 382 0.24 3.20 -4.28
N PHE A 383 1.16 4.17 -4.20
CA PHE A 383 1.24 5.34 -5.07
C PHE A 383 2.57 5.31 -5.85
N LEU A 384 2.49 5.06 -7.15
CA LEU A 384 3.65 4.88 -8.01
C LEU A 384 3.65 5.85 -9.18
N ASN A 385 4.77 6.54 -9.36
CA ASN A 385 5.03 7.40 -10.53
C ASN A 385 3.96 8.47 -10.77
N ASN A 386 3.22 8.88 -9.75
CA ASN A 386 2.25 9.96 -9.90
C ASN A 386 2.98 11.30 -9.97
N THR A 387 2.40 12.25 -10.70
CA THR A 387 3.04 13.53 -11.00
C THR A 387 2.12 14.71 -10.73
N ALA A 388 2.53 15.62 -9.85
CA ALA A 388 1.98 16.97 -9.72
C ALA A 388 2.82 17.96 -10.52
N ILE A 389 2.18 18.73 -11.40
CA ILE A 389 2.88 19.72 -12.25
C ILE A 389 2.87 21.15 -11.69
N GLY A 390 2.03 21.42 -10.68
CA GLY A 390 1.96 22.64 -9.89
C GLY A 390 2.64 22.49 -8.54
N ASP A 391 2.55 23.52 -7.70
CA ASP A 391 3.13 23.59 -6.35
C ASP A 391 2.34 22.72 -5.35
N GLY A 392 2.36 21.41 -5.54
CA GLY A 392 1.52 20.46 -4.84
C GLY A 392 2.16 19.08 -4.71
N GLY A 393 1.57 18.20 -3.90
CA GLY A 393 2.11 16.87 -3.59
C GLY A 393 2.09 15.87 -4.75
N GLY A 394 3.23 15.24 -5.02
CA GLY A 394 3.42 14.36 -6.18
C GLY A 394 2.54 13.11 -6.18
N ALA A 395 2.12 12.63 -5.01
CA ALA A 395 1.07 11.64 -4.87
C ALA A 395 -0.19 12.25 -4.26
N ILE A 396 -0.08 12.81 -3.05
CA ILE A 396 -1.21 13.35 -2.28
C ILE A 396 -0.91 14.79 -1.91
N PHE A 397 -1.88 15.66 -2.17
CA PHE A 397 -1.92 16.99 -1.58
C PHE A 397 -3.15 17.15 -0.69
N GLY A 398 -2.95 17.25 0.62
CA GLY A 398 -3.97 17.69 1.57
C GLY A 398 -3.91 19.20 1.76
N ASP A 399 -4.98 19.89 1.42
CA ASP A 399 -5.13 21.33 1.45
C ASP A 399 -6.25 21.72 2.43
N GLY A 400 -5.90 22.39 3.51
CA GLY A 400 -6.83 22.84 4.56
C GLY A 400 -7.54 24.19 4.29
N ALA A 401 -7.34 24.81 3.12
CA ALA A 401 -7.92 26.09 2.63
C ALA A 401 -7.67 27.41 3.43
N GLY A 402 -7.35 28.50 2.71
CA GLY A 402 -6.75 29.77 3.22
C GLY A 402 -7.58 31.09 3.22
N PRO A 403 -6.93 32.29 3.20
CA PRO A 403 -7.33 33.52 3.91
C PRO A 403 -8.46 34.36 3.25
N GLY A 404 -9.64 33.77 3.10
CA GLY A 404 -10.85 34.44 2.58
C GLY A 404 -12.18 33.69 2.75
N GLY A 405 -12.18 32.44 3.23
CA GLY A 405 -13.39 31.67 3.55
C GLY A 405 -13.08 30.82 4.79
N THR A 406 -13.97 30.85 5.76
CA THR A 406 -13.74 30.60 7.19
C THR A 406 -12.93 29.34 7.52
N SER A 407 -11.94 29.49 8.43
CA SER A 407 -11.29 28.38 9.14
C SER A 407 -12.35 27.40 9.66
N THR A 408 -12.23 26.12 9.29
CA THR A 408 -12.96 25.06 9.98
C THR A 408 -12.36 24.91 11.37
N THR A 409 -13.18 25.07 12.41
CA THR A 409 -12.76 24.85 13.81
C THR A 409 -12.49 23.36 14.11
N GLN A 410 -12.93 22.45 13.23
CA GLN A 410 -12.60 21.03 13.25
C GLN A 410 -11.36 20.77 12.40
N GLY A 411 -10.25 20.39 13.04
CA GLY A 411 -9.07 19.91 12.32
C GLY A 411 -9.33 18.54 11.71
N THR A 412 -9.40 18.46 10.38
CA THR A 412 -9.58 17.19 9.67
C THR A 412 -8.24 16.45 9.54
N PRO A 413 -8.20 15.13 9.78
CA PRO A 413 -6.97 14.35 9.64
C PRO A 413 -6.75 13.91 8.18
N LEU A 414 -5.49 14.00 7.74
CA LEU A 414 -4.94 13.16 6.68
C LEU A 414 -4.18 12.01 7.35
N LEU A 415 -4.81 10.83 7.38
CA LEU A 415 -4.27 9.60 7.94
C LEU A 415 -3.78 8.69 6.81
N ILE A 416 -2.51 8.31 6.88
CA ILE A 416 -1.87 7.39 5.95
C ILE A 416 -1.23 6.27 6.76
N GLN A 417 -1.55 5.03 6.43
CA GLN A 417 -1.05 3.86 7.15
C GLN A 417 -0.73 2.71 6.19
N ASP A 418 0.29 1.91 6.51
CA ASP A 418 0.62 0.66 5.80
C ASP A 418 0.81 0.87 4.28
N SER A 419 1.30 2.03 3.86
CA SER A 419 1.24 2.46 2.45
C SER A 419 2.63 2.72 1.85
N LEU A 420 2.73 2.53 0.54
CA LEU A 420 3.93 2.75 -0.25
C LEU A 420 3.77 3.97 -1.17
N PHE A 421 4.70 4.91 -1.10
CA PHE A 421 4.83 6.04 -2.00
C PHE A 421 6.18 5.97 -2.69
N GLU A 422 6.19 5.58 -3.95
CA GLU A 422 7.43 5.41 -4.69
C GLU A 422 7.47 6.14 -6.03
N SER A 423 8.61 6.81 -6.27
CA SER A 423 8.93 7.47 -7.54
C SER A 423 7.92 8.56 -7.95
N ASN A 424 7.17 9.11 -6.99
CA ASN A 424 6.25 10.22 -7.25
C ASN A 424 7.03 11.52 -7.41
N LYS A 425 6.46 12.45 -8.18
CA LYS A 425 7.14 13.67 -8.61
C LYS A 425 6.26 14.89 -8.41
N ALA A 426 6.86 15.95 -7.90
CA ALA A 426 6.21 17.25 -7.77
C ALA A 426 7.10 18.38 -8.29
N THR A 427 6.45 19.49 -8.55
CA THR A 427 7.10 20.80 -8.72
C THR A 427 6.77 21.61 -7.46
N GLY A 428 7.74 22.29 -6.84
CA GLY A 428 7.44 23.13 -5.68
C GLY A 428 7.49 22.46 -4.30
N GLY A 429 6.64 21.45 -4.04
CA GLY A 429 6.47 20.90 -2.69
C GLY A 429 6.03 19.44 -2.62
N GLY A 430 6.57 18.68 -1.66
CA GLY A 430 6.14 17.32 -1.32
C GLY A 430 6.23 16.30 -2.47
N GLY A 431 7.36 15.64 -2.66
CA GLY A 431 7.53 14.72 -3.80
C GLY A 431 6.56 13.54 -3.77
N ALA A 432 6.16 13.10 -2.57
CA ALA A 432 5.02 12.22 -2.37
C ALA A 432 3.84 12.95 -1.72
N ILE A 433 4.04 13.48 -0.52
CA ILE A 433 2.96 14.04 0.30
C ILE A 433 3.23 15.52 0.50
N TYR A 434 2.23 16.33 0.21
CA TYR A 434 2.14 17.69 0.69
C TYR A 434 0.92 17.78 1.60
N ALA A 435 1.10 18.15 2.87
CA ALA A 435 0.03 18.57 3.76
C ALA A 435 0.14 20.07 4.03
N TRP A 436 -0.93 20.81 3.77
CA TRP A 436 -1.07 22.21 4.11
C TRP A 436 -2.27 22.39 5.02
N SER A 437 -2.04 22.97 6.19
CA SER A 437 -3.02 23.11 7.26
C SER A 437 -3.04 24.55 7.77
N TYR A 438 -4.21 25.02 8.22
CA TYR A 438 -4.41 26.40 8.68
C TYR A 438 -4.72 26.51 10.19
N GLY A 439 -4.72 25.39 10.91
CA GLY A 439 -4.88 25.36 12.35
C GLY A 439 -4.62 23.98 12.93
N ASN A 440 -5.70 23.30 13.33
CA ASN A 440 -5.68 22.07 14.13
C ASN A 440 -5.68 20.77 13.30
N GLU A 441 -5.62 20.86 11.96
CA GLU A 441 -5.55 19.68 11.10
C GLU A 441 -4.31 18.82 11.44
N LYS A 442 -4.38 17.54 11.10
CA LYS A 442 -3.33 16.58 11.48
C LYS A 442 -2.84 15.82 10.28
N LEU A 443 -1.53 15.77 10.12
CA LEU A 443 -0.88 14.77 9.28
C LEU A 443 -0.42 13.61 10.16
N ILE A 444 -0.94 12.42 9.88
CA ILE A 444 -0.55 11.19 10.56
C ILE A 444 -0.10 10.20 9.50
N VAL A 445 1.18 9.81 9.53
CA VAL A 445 1.74 8.79 8.65
C VAL A 445 2.35 7.68 9.51
N LYS A 446 1.88 6.44 9.30
CA LYS A 446 2.29 5.28 10.08
C LYS A 446 2.66 4.10 9.21
N ASP A 447 3.66 3.33 9.63
CA ASP A 447 3.96 2.00 9.05
C ASP A 447 4.10 2.05 7.52
N SER A 448 4.68 3.14 7.00
CA SER A 448 4.63 3.49 5.58
C SER A 448 6.02 3.79 5.03
N THR A 449 6.19 3.55 3.72
CA THR A 449 7.45 3.77 3.02
C THR A 449 7.31 4.85 1.97
N LEU A 450 8.22 5.82 1.99
CA LEU A 450 8.36 6.90 1.02
C LEU A 450 9.74 6.79 0.37
N LEU A 451 9.76 6.29 -0.86
CA LEU A 451 10.98 5.88 -1.56
C LEU A 451 11.14 6.59 -2.91
N ASN A 452 12.33 7.11 -3.21
CA ASN A 452 12.68 7.65 -4.53
C ASN A 452 11.76 8.79 -5.03
N ASN A 453 11.05 9.48 -4.14
CA ASN A 453 10.19 10.60 -4.54
C ASN A 453 11.03 11.86 -4.78
N SER A 454 10.53 12.76 -5.62
CA SER A 454 11.31 13.93 -6.01
C SER A 454 10.51 15.22 -6.17
N VAL A 455 11.16 16.34 -5.84
CA VAL A 455 10.64 17.69 -6.04
C VAL A 455 11.64 18.52 -6.84
N THR A 456 11.15 19.12 -7.93
CA THR A 456 11.89 20.10 -8.74
C THR A 456 11.47 21.53 -8.43
N ARG A 457 12.32 22.50 -8.79
CA ARG A 457 12.01 23.93 -8.58
C ARG A 457 10.79 24.40 -9.36
N SER A 458 9.88 25.05 -8.65
CA SER A 458 8.77 25.76 -9.27
C SER A 458 9.10 27.16 -9.73
N ALA A 459 8.16 27.79 -10.42
CA ALA A 459 8.24 29.20 -10.82
C ALA A 459 8.36 30.17 -9.62
N ARG A 460 7.90 29.76 -8.43
CA ARG A 460 8.07 30.50 -7.17
C ARG A 460 9.42 30.23 -6.48
N ASN A 461 10.31 29.50 -7.15
CA ASN A 461 11.59 29.05 -6.62
C ASN A 461 11.45 28.17 -5.35
N LEU A 462 10.35 27.43 -5.25
CA LEU A 462 10.11 26.45 -4.19
C LEU A 462 10.54 25.06 -4.68
N ALA A 463 11.15 24.28 -3.79
CA ALA A 463 11.42 22.85 -4.01
C ALA A 463 11.67 22.20 -2.65
N ARG A 464 10.59 21.87 -1.92
CA ARG A 464 10.63 21.48 -0.52
C ARG A 464 10.10 20.07 -0.31
N GLY A 465 10.73 19.30 0.57
CA GLY A 465 10.18 18.02 1.01
C GLY A 465 10.21 16.96 -0.09
N GLY A 466 11.38 16.40 -0.41
CA GLY A 466 11.50 15.38 -1.46
C GLY A 466 10.58 14.18 -1.23
N GLY A 467 10.36 13.79 0.04
CA GLY A 467 9.29 12.88 0.43
C GLY A 467 8.03 13.63 0.87
N ILE A 468 8.14 14.37 1.98
CA ILE A 468 7.02 15.04 2.64
C ILE A 468 7.29 16.54 2.79
N GLU A 469 6.32 17.37 2.41
CA GLU A 469 6.20 18.75 2.88
C GLU A 469 4.96 18.86 3.80
N ALA A 470 5.13 19.40 5.01
CA ALA A 470 4.03 19.59 5.95
C ALA A 470 4.02 21.02 6.53
N ASN A 471 2.91 21.73 6.35
CA ASN A 471 2.70 23.11 6.77
C ASN A 471 1.48 23.21 7.68
N GLY A 472 1.58 23.99 8.77
CA GLY A 472 0.55 24.08 9.81
C GLY A 472 0.41 22.77 10.58
N GLY A 473 -0.72 22.56 11.27
CA GLY A 473 -1.15 21.26 11.81
C GLY A 473 -0.21 20.54 12.78
N SER A 474 -0.72 19.54 13.51
CA SER A 474 0.17 18.62 14.25
C SER A 474 0.65 17.51 13.32
N ILE A 475 1.90 17.10 13.44
CA ILE A 475 2.52 16.10 12.56
C ILE A 475 2.95 14.89 13.38
N THR A 476 2.51 13.70 12.99
CA THR A 476 2.92 12.44 13.61
C THR A 476 3.41 11.48 12.55
N LEU A 477 4.69 11.11 12.63
CA LEU A 477 5.36 10.15 11.76
C LEU A 477 5.85 8.99 12.63
N GLN A 478 5.33 7.79 12.41
CA GLN A 478 5.62 6.64 13.26
C GLN A 478 5.93 5.42 12.41
N ASN A 479 7.02 4.72 12.71
CA ASN A 479 7.40 3.50 12.00
C ASN A 479 7.52 3.71 10.48
N ILE A 480 8.00 4.88 10.04
CA ILE A 480 8.09 5.19 8.61
C ILE A 480 9.51 5.05 8.07
N SER A 481 9.60 4.69 6.80
CA SER A 481 10.85 4.70 6.03
C SER A 481 10.81 5.83 5.02
N VAL A 482 11.71 6.81 5.12
CA VAL A 482 11.86 7.91 4.17
C VAL A 482 13.24 7.78 3.55
N ALA A 483 13.31 7.24 2.34
CA ALA A 483 14.56 6.86 1.71
C ALA A 483 14.73 7.36 0.28
N ASN A 484 15.96 7.72 -0.08
CA ASN A 484 16.36 8.10 -1.44
C ASN A 484 15.53 9.23 -2.07
N ASN A 485 14.86 10.06 -1.26
CA ASN A 485 14.05 11.15 -1.78
C ASN A 485 14.94 12.35 -2.13
N LEU A 486 14.54 13.10 -3.16
CA LEU A 486 15.32 14.19 -3.74
C LEU A 486 14.54 15.50 -3.73
N ALA A 487 15.13 16.57 -3.19
CA ALA A 487 14.61 17.93 -3.36
C ALA A 487 15.67 18.85 -3.97
N ASP A 488 15.28 19.67 -4.94
CA ASP A 488 16.20 20.68 -5.47
C ASP A 488 16.52 21.79 -4.45
N GLY A 489 15.57 22.06 -3.55
CA GLY A 489 15.64 23.16 -2.59
C GLY A 489 16.00 22.69 -1.19
N GLN A 490 15.02 22.27 -0.39
CA GLN A 490 15.17 22.05 1.05
C GLN A 490 14.46 20.77 1.51
N GLY A 491 14.95 20.10 2.54
CA GLY A 491 14.26 18.95 3.15
C GLY A 491 14.18 17.76 2.19
N GLY A 492 15.28 17.03 1.99
CA GLY A 492 15.33 15.93 1.03
C GLY A 492 14.32 14.83 1.38
N GLY A 493 14.21 14.47 2.65
CA GLY A 493 13.17 13.57 3.15
C GLY A 493 11.91 14.31 3.59
N LEU A 494 12.07 15.27 4.50
CA LEU A 494 10.98 15.99 5.15
C LEU A 494 11.26 17.49 5.22
N TRP A 495 10.24 18.30 4.93
CA TRP A 495 10.22 19.72 5.20
C TRP A 495 8.99 20.07 6.04
N VAL A 496 9.18 20.82 7.13
CA VAL A 496 8.12 21.16 8.08
C VAL A 496 8.08 22.65 8.38
N GLN A 497 6.87 23.20 8.46
CA GLN A 497 6.60 24.51 9.06
C GLN A 497 5.31 24.49 9.89
N THR A 498 5.41 24.49 11.22
CA THR A 498 4.23 24.45 12.10
C THR A 498 4.47 25.14 13.45
N LYS A 499 3.36 25.49 14.11
CA LYS A 499 3.28 25.96 15.50
C LYS A 499 2.82 24.88 16.49
N LEU A 500 2.46 23.71 15.98
CA LEU A 500 1.95 22.58 16.76
C LEU A 500 3.00 21.45 16.88
N PRO A 501 2.79 20.47 17.77
CA PRO A 501 3.76 19.40 17.98
C PRO A 501 4.07 18.58 16.73
N VAL A 502 5.35 18.20 16.60
CA VAL A 502 5.86 17.26 15.60
C VAL A 502 6.45 16.06 16.35
N ASN A 503 5.93 14.85 16.09
CA ASN A 503 6.42 13.63 16.71
C ASN A 503 6.92 12.67 15.62
N ILE A 504 8.19 12.27 15.72
CA ILE A 504 8.84 11.32 14.82
C ILE A 504 9.39 10.19 15.69
N THR A 505 8.87 8.98 15.48
CA THR A 505 9.13 7.84 16.36
C THR A 505 9.43 6.59 15.52
N ASN A 506 10.44 5.80 15.92
CA ASN A 506 10.76 4.53 15.26
C ASN A 506 10.94 4.67 13.73
N SER A 507 11.52 5.77 13.26
CA SER A 507 11.52 6.07 11.83
C SER A 507 12.94 6.10 11.26
N THR A 508 13.07 5.62 10.02
CA THR A 508 14.33 5.60 9.28
C THR A 508 14.33 6.67 8.19
N PHE A 509 15.27 7.61 8.26
CA PHE A 509 15.52 8.62 7.24
C PHE A 509 16.90 8.37 6.63
N SER A 510 16.94 7.74 5.45
CA SER A 510 18.20 7.28 4.85
C SER A 510 18.41 7.79 3.44
N SER A 511 19.62 8.24 3.13
CA SER A 511 20.04 8.54 1.75
C SER A 511 19.18 9.60 1.04
N ASN A 512 18.47 10.45 1.79
CA ASN A 512 17.73 11.56 1.21
C ASN A 512 18.67 12.70 0.84
N ARG A 513 18.34 13.41 -0.24
CA ARG A 513 19.25 14.36 -0.87
C ARG A 513 18.60 15.70 -1.15
N VAL A 514 19.36 16.74 -0.87
CA VAL A 514 19.11 18.10 -1.34
C VAL A 514 20.22 18.55 -2.27
N THR A 515 19.89 19.14 -3.43
CA THR A 515 20.92 19.53 -4.41
C THR A 515 21.64 20.84 -4.07
N SER A 516 20.98 21.81 -3.43
CA SER A 516 21.53 23.18 -3.35
C SER A 516 21.40 23.91 -2.00
N ASP A 517 20.49 23.54 -1.11
CA ASP A 517 20.33 24.16 0.21
C ASP A 517 20.57 23.14 1.34
N ALA A 518 19.63 22.99 2.27
CA ALA A 518 19.87 22.34 3.54
C ALA A 518 18.80 21.32 3.95
N GLY A 519 19.13 20.55 4.98
CA GLY A 519 18.22 19.55 5.56
C GLY A 519 18.11 18.33 4.65
N GLY A 520 19.20 17.59 4.46
CA GLY A 520 19.20 16.40 3.62
C GLY A 520 18.12 15.41 4.07
N ALA A 521 18.09 15.08 5.36
CA ALA A 521 17.01 14.30 5.95
C ALA A 521 15.78 15.17 6.23
N MET A 522 15.95 16.23 7.03
CA MET A 522 14.84 17.04 7.54
C MET A 522 15.18 18.53 7.56
N PHE A 523 14.20 19.35 7.17
CA PHE A 523 14.21 20.80 7.33
C PHE A 523 13.09 21.21 8.29
N LEU A 524 13.45 21.54 9.53
CA LEU A 524 12.52 21.80 10.63
C LEU A 524 12.37 23.31 10.85
N ASN A 525 11.50 23.94 10.07
CA ASN A 525 11.18 25.37 10.18
C ASN A 525 9.99 25.61 11.13
N THR A 526 10.11 25.11 12.36
CA THR A 526 9.05 25.19 13.37
C THR A 526 9.14 26.44 14.23
N ASP A 527 8.02 26.82 14.85
CA ASP A 527 7.97 27.85 15.88
C ASP A 527 8.78 27.41 17.12
N ALA A 528 9.36 28.38 17.84
CA ALA A 528 10.14 28.13 19.05
C ALA A 528 9.31 27.48 20.18
N ALA A 529 8.00 27.69 20.20
CA ALA A 529 7.09 27.05 21.16
C ALA A 529 6.60 25.66 20.73
N ALA A 530 6.81 25.26 19.46
CA ALA A 530 6.33 24.00 18.92
C ALA A 530 7.32 22.86 19.24
N PRO A 531 6.96 21.89 20.10
CA PRO A 531 7.86 20.80 20.44
C PRO A 531 8.03 19.85 19.25
N VAL A 532 9.29 19.52 18.94
CA VAL A 532 9.65 18.49 17.97
C VAL A 532 10.34 17.35 18.71
N ASN A 533 9.69 16.19 18.78
CA ASN A 533 10.20 15.01 19.46
C ASN A 533 10.66 13.98 18.43
N ILE A 534 11.95 13.66 18.42
CA ILE A 534 12.53 12.61 17.58
C ILE A 534 13.06 11.51 18.50
N VAL A 535 12.39 10.36 18.48
CA VAL A 535 12.62 9.27 19.42
C VAL A 535 12.88 7.97 18.69
N ASN A 536 13.91 7.22 19.12
CA ASN A 536 14.22 5.89 18.57
C ASN A 536 14.26 5.88 17.04
N SER A 537 14.94 6.87 16.43
CA SER A 537 14.95 7.04 14.98
C SER A 537 16.37 6.95 14.41
N THR A 538 16.50 6.49 13.18
CA THR A 538 17.79 6.32 12.49
C THR A 538 17.88 7.29 11.32
N ILE A 539 18.76 8.29 11.40
CA ILE A 539 18.91 9.37 10.41
C ILE A 539 20.32 9.29 9.84
N VAL A 540 20.47 8.67 8.66
CA VAL A 540 21.79 8.31 8.13
C VAL A 540 21.99 8.51 6.63
N ASN A 541 23.23 8.70 6.21
CA ASN A 541 23.63 8.81 4.79
C ASN A 541 22.92 9.92 4.00
N ASN A 542 22.30 10.90 4.67
CA ASN A 542 21.61 11.98 3.99
C ASN A 542 22.60 13.07 3.54
N TYR A 543 22.30 13.74 2.43
CA TYR A 543 23.18 14.72 1.80
C TYR A 543 22.49 16.07 1.59
N ALA A 544 23.20 17.16 1.90
CA ALA A 544 22.77 18.52 1.58
C ALA A 544 23.79 19.30 0.74
N GLY A 545 23.31 19.94 -0.33
CA GLY A 545 24.12 20.76 -1.23
C GLY A 545 24.75 22.01 -0.60
N ARG A 546 24.30 22.43 0.57
CA ARG A 546 24.90 23.53 1.35
C ARG A 546 25.26 23.09 2.76
N ALA A 547 24.28 22.77 3.60
CA ALA A 547 24.48 22.56 5.03
C ALA A 547 23.46 21.58 5.61
N ASN A 548 23.74 21.00 6.78
CA ASN A 548 22.82 20.16 7.54
C ASN A 548 22.32 18.94 6.77
N GLY A 549 23.21 17.98 6.51
CA GLY A 549 22.84 16.70 5.88
C GLY A 549 21.74 15.97 6.67
N ALA A 550 21.75 16.05 8.01
CA ALA A 550 20.69 15.46 8.84
C ALA A 550 19.55 16.44 9.08
N LEU A 551 19.71 17.34 10.06
CA LEU A 551 18.64 18.19 10.57
C LEU A 551 18.98 19.67 10.38
N TRP A 552 18.20 20.35 9.55
CA TRP A 552 18.20 21.80 9.53
C TRP A 552 17.23 22.36 10.56
N MET A 553 17.70 23.35 11.32
CA MET A 553 16.96 24.15 12.29
C MET A 553 17.63 25.52 12.41
N ASN A 554 16.95 26.50 12.99
CA ASN A 554 17.51 27.82 13.27
C ASN A 554 17.83 28.00 14.77
N SER A 555 18.52 29.09 15.12
CA SER A 555 18.90 29.36 16.52
C SER A 555 17.71 29.59 17.45
N GLY A 556 16.57 30.02 16.91
CA GLY A 556 15.35 30.30 17.67
C GLY A 556 14.54 29.06 18.04
N ASN A 557 14.61 27.99 17.23
CA ASN A 557 13.83 26.76 17.48
C ASN A 557 14.68 25.53 17.88
N LYS A 558 16.01 25.63 17.93
CA LYS A 558 16.87 24.52 18.37
C LYS A 558 16.45 23.94 19.74
N ASP A 559 15.94 24.78 20.64
CA ASP A 559 15.55 24.38 21.99
C ASP A 559 14.14 23.81 22.05
N SER A 560 13.40 23.70 20.95
CA SER A 560 12.13 22.96 20.90
C SER A 560 12.28 21.56 20.31
N ILE A 561 13.43 21.28 19.69
CA ILE A 561 13.76 19.99 19.09
C ILE A 561 14.49 19.13 20.13
N THR A 562 13.98 17.93 20.39
CA THR A 562 14.56 16.95 21.31
C THR A 562 14.87 15.66 20.58
N LEU A 563 16.14 15.21 20.66
CA LEU A 563 16.57 13.88 20.21
C LEU A 563 16.69 12.96 21.40
N ARG A 564 16.11 11.75 21.30
CA ARG A 564 16.27 10.70 22.32
C ARG A 564 16.43 9.34 21.64
N ASN A 565 17.33 8.51 22.17
CA ASN A 565 17.59 7.17 21.65
C ASN A 565 17.76 7.11 20.13
N SER A 566 18.32 8.15 19.51
CA SER A 566 18.35 8.26 18.06
C SER A 566 19.79 8.20 17.54
N ILE A 567 19.95 7.61 16.35
CA ILE A 567 21.22 7.54 15.63
C ILE A 567 21.22 8.64 14.57
N VAL A 568 22.21 9.53 14.61
CA VAL A 568 22.44 10.54 13.58
C VAL A 568 23.86 10.36 13.05
N ALA A 569 24.00 9.67 11.92
CA ALA A 569 25.30 9.21 11.45
C ALA A 569 25.52 9.31 9.94
N PHE A 570 26.76 9.54 9.51
CA PHE A 570 27.18 9.53 8.09
C PHE A 570 26.49 10.57 7.19
N ASN A 571 25.78 11.52 7.78
CA ASN A 571 25.17 12.61 7.04
C ASN A 571 26.25 13.62 6.60
N ARG A 572 26.12 14.16 5.39
CA ARG A 572 27.13 15.01 4.76
C ARG A 572 26.51 16.29 4.21
N ALA A 573 27.31 17.35 4.21
CA ALA A 573 27.00 18.58 3.50
C ALA A 573 28.25 19.16 2.84
N VAL A 574 28.06 20.07 1.89
CA VAL A 574 29.19 20.81 1.29
C VAL A 574 29.91 21.65 2.34
N ASP A 575 29.19 22.32 3.24
CA ASP A 575 29.78 22.91 4.45
C ASP A 575 30.05 21.81 5.49
N THR A 576 31.30 21.35 5.53
CA THR A 576 31.72 20.27 6.42
C THR A 576 31.62 20.60 7.91
N ARG A 577 31.53 21.89 8.27
CA ARG A 577 31.26 22.32 9.66
C ARG A 577 29.84 21.99 10.10
N GLN A 578 28.93 21.77 9.16
CA GLN A 578 27.51 21.53 9.38
C GLN A 578 27.05 20.23 8.70
N ASN A 579 27.92 19.21 8.67
CA ASN A 579 27.62 17.93 8.03
C ASN A 579 26.30 17.31 8.53
N GLN A 580 26.09 17.31 9.86
CA GLN A 580 24.90 16.70 10.47
C GLN A 580 23.85 17.76 10.81
N VAL A 581 24.23 18.73 11.64
CA VAL A 581 23.35 19.80 12.13
C VAL A 581 24.06 21.16 12.11
N GLY A 582 23.30 22.24 12.26
CA GLY A 582 23.78 23.62 12.27
C GLY A 582 23.67 24.26 13.66
N TYR A 583 22.81 23.70 14.51
CA TYR A 583 22.68 23.99 15.94
C TYR A 583 22.46 22.67 16.68
N THR A 584 22.85 22.62 17.95
CA THR A 584 22.64 21.45 18.80
C THR A 584 21.21 21.48 19.37
N PRO A 585 20.35 20.50 19.02
CA PRO A 585 19.04 20.34 19.64
C PRO A 585 19.14 19.88 21.10
N ARG A 586 18.01 19.86 21.82
CA ARG A 586 17.97 19.32 23.19
C ARG A 586 18.30 17.83 23.20
N ASP A 587 19.08 17.47 24.20
CA ASP A 587 19.46 16.09 24.46
C ASP A 587 18.46 15.43 25.41
N GLY A 588 17.64 14.53 24.86
CA GLY A 588 16.76 13.64 25.61
C GLY A 588 17.45 12.36 26.10
N GLY A 589 18.75 12.18 25.82
CA GLY A 589 19.56 11.04 26.25
C GLY A 589 19.61 9.88 25.26
N GLY A 590 20.66 9.05 25.37
CA GLY A 590 20.80 7.80 24.61
C GLY A 590 21.14 7.97 23.14
N ASN A 591 21.60 9.15 22.70
CA ASN A 591 21.85 9.43 21.29
C ASN A 591 23.25 8.98 20.83
N ILE A 592 23.37 8.53 19.58
CA ILE A 592 24.65 8.24 18.92
C ILE A 592 24.86 9.20 17.76
N GLU A 593 26.09 9.67 17.61
CA GLU A 593 26.50 10.50 16.49
C GLU A 593 27.77 9.99 15.82
N PHE A 594 27.84 10.07 14.49
CA PHE A 594 29.07 9.74 13.78
C PHE A 594 29.16 10.42 12.40
N PRO A 595 30.33 10.86 11.93
CA PRO A 595 31.62 10.92 12.63
C PRO A 595 31.65 12.06 13.65
N THR A 596 32.78 12.18 14.35
CA THR A 596 33.11 13.36 15.18
C THR A 596 32.90 14.65 14.38
N PRO A 597 32.22 15.67 14.94
CA PRO A 597 32.14 16.98 14.31
C PRO A 597 33.53 17.55 14.02
N VAL A 598 33.74 18.03 12.80
CA VAL A 598 35.00 18.66 12.37
C VAL A 598 34.90 20.18 12.49
N ASN A 599 36.04 20.87 12.56
CA ASN A 599 36.12 22.34 12.46
C ASN A 599 35.22 23.09 13.46
N SER A 600 35.13 22.60 14.70
CA SER A 600 34.27 23.17 15.75
C SER A 600 32.77 23.19 15.40
N GLY A 601 32.33 22.29 14.52
CA GLY A 601 30.91 22.10 14.21
C GLY A 601 30.07 21.66 15.43
N PRO A 602 28.75 21.90 15.39
CA PRO A 602 27.86 21.56 16.49
C PRO A 602 27.72 20.04 16.66
N ARG A 603 27.54 19.61 17.91
CA ARG A 603 27.13 18.24 18.27
C ARG A 603 25.68 18.01 17.84
N VAL A 604 25.30 16.77 17.52
CA VAL A 604 23.89 16.41 17.26
C VAL A 604 23.07 16.38 18.54
N ALA A 605 23.70 16.16 19.69
CA ALA A 605 23.13 16.33 21.02
C ALA A 605 24.28 16.51 22.02
N ALA A 606 24.03 17.22 23.13
CA ALA A 606 25.06 17.60 24.10
C ALA A 606 25.90 16.40 24.58
N ASN A 607 25.26 15.29 24.95
CA ASN A 607 25.90 14.08 25.46
C ASN A 607 25.76 12.88 24.51
N SER A 608 25.59 13.12 23.21
CA SER A 608 25.64 12.04 22.22
C SER A 608 26.98 11.30 22.29
N ARG A 609 26.94 9.98 22.12
CA ARG A 609 28.13 9.13 22.02
C ARG A 609 28.68 9.20 20.60
N ILE A 610 29.93 9.66 20.48
CA ILE A 610 30.63 9.70 19.19
C ILE A 610 31.25 8.34 18.91
N VAL A 611 30.56 7.51 18.14
CA VAL A 611 31.00 6.14 17.83
C VAL A 611 30.30 5.65 16.58
N ASP A 612 30.99 4.88 15.73
CA ASP A 612 30.37 4.27 14.55
C ASP A 612 29.23 3.35 15.05
N PRO A 613 27.97 3.60 14.65
CA PRO A 613 26.84 2.77 15.09
C PRO A 613 26.87 1.34 14.53
N LEU A 614 27.81 0.99 13.64
CA LEU A 614 27.91 -0.32 12.98
C LEU A 614 26.56 -0.77 12.41
N LEU A 615 26.02 0.07 11.52
CA LEU A 615 24.79 -0.22 10.80
C LEU A 615 25.09 -1.09 9.57
N GLY A 616 24.25 -2.09 9.34
CA GLY A 616 24.18 -2.79 8.06
C GLY A 616 23.52 -1.93 6.99
N PRO A 617 23.38 -2.44 5.77
CA PRO A 617 22.84 -1.65 4.67
C PRO A 617 21.36 -1.37 4.84
N LEU A 618 20.87 -0.31 4.17
CA LEU A 618 19.45 -0.06 4.07
C LEU A 618 18.83 -1.22 3.29
N MET A 619 17.95 -1.97 3.93
CA MET A 619 17.36 -3.16 3.32
C MET A 619 15.97 -3.44 3.88
N LYS A 620 15.20 -4.23 3.16
CA LYS A 620 13.88 -4.66 3.60
C LYS A 620 14.02 -5.82 4.60
N ILE A 621 13.44 -5.66 5.79
CA ILE A 621 13.34 -6.71 6.81
C ILE A 621 11.87 -6.77 7.24
N GLY A 622 11.19 -7.87 6.92
CA GLY A 622 9.73 -7.90 6.97
C GLY A 622 9.15 -6.94 5.93
N ASN A 623 8.29 -6.01 6.35
CA ASN A 623 7.71 -5.01 5.45
C ASN A 623 8.45 -3.67 5.46
N ASP A 624 9.37 -3.47 6.39
CA ASP A 624 10.01 -2.19 6.65
C ASP A 624 11.39 -2.07 6.03
N LEU A 625 11.73 -0.86 5.62
CA LEU A 625 13.05 -0.51 5.14
C LEU A 625 13.86 0.11 6.29
N VAL A 626 14.85 -0.63 6.78
CA VAL A 626 15.61 -0.30 7.99
C VAL A 626 17.10 -0.53 7.79
N HIS A 627 17.90 0.04 8.69
CA HIS A 627 19.30 -0.33 8.86
C HIS A 627 19.42 -1.29 10.06
N PRO A 628 19.73 -2.58 9.85
CA PRO A 628 19.95 -3.49 10.96
C PRO A 628 21.21 -3.12 11.75
N LEU A 629 21.23 -3.42 13.04
CA LEU A 629 22.42 -3.28 13.88
C LEU A 629 23.34 -4.48 13.69
N LEU A 630 24.57 -4.26 13.21
CA LEU A 630 25.56 -5.32 13.06
C LEU A 630 26.05 -5.82 14.42
N SER A 631 26.68 -7.00 14.42
CA SER A 631 27.25 -7.56 15.64
C SER A 631 28.31 -6.66 16.26
N GLY A 632 28.21 -6.45 17.58
CA GLY A 632 29.09 -5.53 18.32
C GLY A 632 28.71 -4.05 18.19
N SER A 633 27.58 -3.74 17.54
CA SER A 633 27.10 -2.36 17.45
C SER A 633 27.01 -1.69 18.83
N PRO A 634 27.56 -0.47 18.99
CA PRO A 634 27.46 0.27 20.24
C PRO A 634 26.06 0.81 20.52
N ALA A 635 25.12 0.66 19.58
CA ALA A 635 23.72 1.01 19.74
C ALA A 635 22.93 -0.05 20.51
N ILE A 636 23.43 -1.29 20.54
CA ILE A 636 22.73 -2.42 21.16
C ILE A 636 22.65 -2.23 22.68
N ASN A 637 21.46 -2.34 23.24
CA ASN A 637 21.14 -2.32 24.67
C ASN A 637 21.66 -1.09 25.43
N THR A 638 21.73 0.07 24.76
CA THR A 638 22.31 1.30 25.33
C THR A 638 21.37 2.50 25.31
N GLY A 639 20.14 2.34 24.84
CA GLY A 639 19.12 3.38 24.91
C GLY A 639 18.69 3.67 26.35
N VAL A 640 18.27 4.92 26.58
CA VAL A 640 17.60 5.31 27.82
C VAL A 640 16.22 4.67 27.90
N LYS A 641 15.79 4.35 29.12
CA LYS A 641 14.49 3.73 29.43
C LYS A 641 13.49 4.80 29.89
N GLY A 642 12.20 4.45 29.91
CA GLY A 642 11.17 5.24 30.58
C GLY A 642 10.11 5.81 29.65
N THR A 643 9.39 6.82 30.12
CA THR A 643 8.18 7.35 29.45
C THR A 643 8.47 7.92 28.06
N GLY A 644 7.67 7.49 27.09
CA GLY A 644 7.77 7.91 25.69
C GLY A 644 8.86 7.21 24.88
N VAL A 645 9.53 6.19 25.43
CA VAL A 645 10.30 5.21 24.65
C VAL A 645 9.31 4.15 24.14
N PRO A 646 9.23 3.89 22.82
CA PRO A 646 8.34 2.88 22.27
C PRO A 646 8.66 1.48 22.80
N THR A 647 7.63 0.64 22.96
CA THR A 647 7.79 -0.77 23.39
C THR A 647 8.12 -1.71 22.24
N GLN A 648 7.97 -1.25 21.01
CA GLN A 648 8.33 -1.99 19.79
C GLN A 648 9.24 -1.12 18.93
N ASP A 649 10.02 -1.73 18.04
CA ASP A 649 10.82 -1.04 17.03
C ASP A 649 9.98 -0.70 15.78
N GLN A 650 10.62 -0.20 14.73
CA GLN A 650 9.93 0.13 13.47
C GLN A 650 9.17 -1.05 12.87
N ARG A 651 9.68 -2.28 13.00
CA ARG A 651 9.12 -3.51 12.44
C ARG A 651 8.02 -4.13 13.31
N GLN A 652 7.58 -3.40 14.33
CA GLN A 652 6.72 -3.92 15.40
C GLN A 652 7.39 -5.03 16.23
N PHE A 653 8.72 -5.16 16.19
CA PHE A 653 9.43 -6.11 17.05
C PHE A 653 9.52 -5.57 18.47
N THR A 654 9.08 -6.36 19.46
CA THR A 654 9.09 -5.97 20.88
C THR A 654 10.52 -5.72 21.38
N ARG A 655 10.75 -4.51 21.91
CA ARG A 655 12.02 -4.15 22.53
C ARG A 655 12.17 -4.85 23.87
N ASP A 656 13.41 -5.20 24.18
CA ASP A 656 13.70 -5.80 25.48
C ASP A 656 13.77 -4.74 26.60
N SER A 657 14.15 -5.15 27.81
CA SER A 657 14.23 -4.23 28.96
C SER A 657 15.31 -3.13 28.81
N MET A 658 16.19 -3.25 27.81
CA MET A 658 17.30 -2.38 27.46
C MET A 658 17.17 -2.01 25.97
N PRO A 659 16.34 -1.02 25.62
CA PRO A 659 16.06 -0.71 24.22
C PRO A 659 17.33 -0.31 23.45
N ASP A 660 17.41 -0.73 22.20
CA ASP A 660 18.45 -0.29 21.28
C ASP A 660 18.27 1.18 20.89
N VAL A 661 19.40 1.83 20.59
CA VAL A 661 19.40 3.18 20.01
C VAL A 661 19.05 3.08 18.52
N GLY A 662 18.14 3.92 18.05
CA GLY A 662 17.66 3.96 16.66
C GLY A 662 16.33 3.24 16.45
N ALA A 663 15.94 3.14 15.17
CA ALA A 663 14.65 2.61 14.73
C ALA A 663 14.55 1.07 14.78
N PHE A 664 15.67 0.38 14.97
CA PHE A 664 15.77 -1.06 14.92
C PHE A 664 16.14 -1.62 16.30
N GLU A 665 15.53 -2.76 16.65
CA GLU A 665 15.96 -3.60 17.77
C GLU A 665 16.60 -4.87 17.22
N ARG A 666 17.82 -5.22 17.64
CA ARG A 666 18.58 -6.35 17.09
C ARG A 666 17.92 -7.71 17.35
N GLY A 667 17.07 -7.81 18.37
CA GLY A 667 16.32 -9.02 18.65
C GLY A 667 15.49 -9.50 17.44
N GLY A 668 15.23 -10.81 17.40
CA GLY A 668 14.27 -11.40 16.46
C GLY A 668 14.79 -11.75 15.06
N LEU A 669 16.07 -11.51 14.75
CA LEU A 669 16.64 -12.03 13.51
C LEU A 669 16.98 -13.54 13.63
N PRO A 670 16.62 -14.37 12.63
CA PRO A 670 16.96 -15.78 12.65
C PRO A 670 18.47 -16.01 12.55
N THR A 671 18.94 -17.09 13.17
CA THR A 671 20.34 -17.55 13.05
C THR A 671 20.49 -18.67 12.00
N THR A 672 19.37 -19.19 11.49
CA THR A 672 19.22 -20.14 10.39
C THR A 672 17.93 -19.83 9.65
N GLY A 673 17.91 -19.95 8.32
CA GLY A 673 16.72 -19.72 7.51
C GLY A 673 15.68 -20.83 7.67
N GLY A 674 14.44 -20.49 7.36
CA GLY A 674 13.26 -21.32 7.41
C GLY A 674 12.63 -21.47 6.03
N SER A 675 11.29 -21.47 5.97
CA SER A 675 10.56 -21.59 4.71
C SER A 675 10.13 -20.24 4.11
N GLY A 676 10.60 -19.13 4.68
CA GLY A 676 10.23 -17.77 4.30
C GLY A 676 11.38 -17.06 3.58
N ASN A 677 11.19 -15.78 3.28
CA ASN A 677 12.28 -14.93 2.79
C ASN A 677 13.06 -14.39 4.00
N ASP A 678 14.16 -15.03 4.36
CA ASP A 678 14.88 -14.76 5.59
C ASP A 678 16.06 -13.79 5.38
N VAL A 679 16.39 -13.05 6.44
CA VAL A 679 17.59 -12.21 6.49
C VAL A 679 18.53 -12.78 7.53
N LEU A 680 19.64 -13.38 7.06
CA LEU A 680 20.67 -13.97 7.90
C LEU A 680 21.86 -13.01 8.00
N LEU A 681 22.01 -12.42 9.18
CA LEU A 681 23.05 -11.42 9.46
C LEU A 681 24.18 -12.02 10.31
N GLY A 682 25.35 -12.11 9.70
CA GLY A 682 26.58 -12.66 10.26
C GLY A 682 27.31 -11.71 11.20
N THR A 683 28.56 -12.08 11.47
CA THR A 683 29.45 -11.39 12.41
C THR A 683 30.81 -11.19 11.76
N SER A 684 31.82 -10.80 12.54
CA SER A 684 33.21 -10.83 12.07
C SER A 684 33.91 -12.19 12.30
N ALA A 685 33.19 -13.16 12.86
CA ALA A 685 33.64 -14.54 13.03
C ALA A 685 33.16 -15.42 11.88
N ILE A 686 33.72 -16.62 11.75
CA ILE A 686 33.27 -17.61 10.77
C ILE A 686 31.80 -18.00 11.03
N ASN A 687 30.96 -17.78 10.04
CA ASN A 687 29.53 -18.08 10.04
C ASN A 687 29.22 -19.27 9.12
N SER A 688 28.16 -20.03 9.46
CA SER A 688 27.62 -21.12 8.63
C SER A 688 26.12 -20.92 8.51
N PHE A 689 25.66 -20.44 7.37
CA PHE A 689 24.27 -20.10 7.10
C PHE A 689 23.64 -21.00 6.04
N SER A 690 22.36 -21.31 6.27
CA SER A 690 21.46 -21.99 5.35
C SER A 690 20.16 -21.21 5.31
N GLY A 691 19.80 -20.64 4.16
CA GLY A 691 18.51 -19.97 3.93
C GLY A 691 17.35 -20.98 3.86
N SER A 692 17.63 -22.18 3.34
CA SER A 692 16.69 -23.29 3.19
C SER A 692 15.73 -23.07 2.02
N SER A 693 14.54 -22.50 2.21
CA SER A 693 13.64 -22.24 1.08
C SER A 693 13.00 -20.87 1.17
N GLY A 694 12.94 -20.15 0.06
CA GLY A 694 12.51 -18.76 0.04
C GLY A 694 13.52 -17.92 -0.74
N ASN A 695 13.30 -16.62 -0.84
CA ASN A 695 14.28 -15.70 -1.41
C ASN A 695 15.07 -15.07 -0.27
N ASP A 696 16.16 -15.73 0.12
CA ASP A 696 16.91 -15.40 1.32
C ASP A 696 17.98 -14.35 1.06
N THR A 697 18.32 -13.56 2.07
CA THR A 697 19.39 -12.56 2.04
C THR A 697 20.44 -12.88 3.10
N LEU A 698 21.61 -13.31 2.65
CA LEU A 698 22.71 -13.79 3.50
C LEU A 698 23.85 -12.78 3.49
N LEU A 699 24.13 -12.21 4.67
CA LEU A 699 25.26 -11.31 4.92
C LEU A 699 26.24 -12.04 5.85
N GLY A 700 27.26 -12.71 5.30
CA GLY A 700 28.33 -13.32 6.11
C GLY A 700 29.13 -12.29 6.90
N LEU A 701 29.39 -11.14 6.26
CA LEU A 701 30.30 -10.08 6.71
C LEU A 701 31.75 -10.57 6.67
N ARG A 702 32.57 -10.28 7.70
CA ARG A 702 33.98 -10.71 7.69
C ARG A 702 34.06 -12.11 8.27
N GLY A 703 34.88 -12.96 7.67
CA GLY A 703 35.01 -14.34 8.10
C GLY A 703 35.43 -15.18 6.90
N ALA A 704 35.62 -16.47 7.10
CA ALA A 704 35.63 -17.42 6.00
C ALA A 704 34.31 -18.19 6.10
N ASP A 705 33.24 -17.60 5.56
CA ASP A 705 31.88 -18.02 5.85
C ASP A 705 31.42 -19.14 4.92
N THR A 706 30.49 -19.97 5.38
CA THR A 706 29.77 -20.93 4.52
C THR A 706 28.34 -20.44 4.33
N LEU A 707 27.99 -20.10 3.10
CA LEU A 707 26.73 -19.45 2.75
C LEU A 707 25.95 -20.35 1.77
N THR A 708 24.89 -20.97 2.26
CA THR A 708 23.97 -21.80 1.45
C THR A 708 22.66 -21.04 1.31
N GLY A 709 22.32 -20.62 0.09
CA GLY A 709 21.00 -20.00 -0.19
C GLY A 709 19.89 -21.01 0.05
N GLY A 710 19.84 -22.03 -0.79
CA GLY A 710 18.87 -23.12 -0.68
C GLY A 710 18.05 -23.20 -1.96
N THR A 711 16.73 -23.25 -1.85
CA THR A 711 15.84 -23.13 -3.00
C THR A 711 15.18 -21.76 -3.04
N GLY A 712 15.21 -21.09 -4.19
CA GLY A 712 14.59 -19.79 -4.38
C GLY A 712 15.55 -18.82 -5.06
N ALA A 713 15.23 -17.53 -5.05
CA ALA A 713 16.08 -16.50 -5.65
C ALA A 713 16.87 -15.77 -4.56
N ASP A 714 18.00 -16.35 -4.17
CA ASP A 714 18.76 -15.91 -3.00
C ASP A 714 19.71 -14.75 -3.30
N ARG A 715 20.12 -14.03 -2.25
CA ARG A 715 21.08 -12.92 -2.30
C ARG A 715 22.23 -13.21 -1.35
N ILE A 716 23.41 -13.43 -1.91
CA ILE A 716 24.67 -13.44 -1.15
C ILE A 716 25.27 -12.04 -1.21
N VAL A 717 25.30 -11.36 -0.06
CA VAL A 717 25.53 -9.92 0.00
C VAL A 717 26.93 -9.59 0.52
N TYR A 718 27.68 -8.82 -0.26
CA TYR A 718 28.92 -8.16 0.15
C TYR A 718 28.68 -6.65 0.21
N THR A 719 28.59 -6.11 1.43
CA THR A 719 28.09 -4.74 1.68
C THR A 719 29.07 -3.88 2.46
N GLY A 720 29.18 -2.60 2.13
CA GLY A 720 29.92 -1.62 2.90
C GLY A 720 29.65 -0.21 2.42
N ARG A 721 30.32 0.77 3.03
CA ARG A 721 30.23 2.20 2.64
C ARG A 721 31.24 2.57 1.56
N SER A 722 31.99 1.57 1.08
CA SER A 722 32.85 1.63 -0.09
C SER A 722 33.09 0.22 -0.65
N GLN A 723 33.55 0.15 -1.90
CA GLN A 723 33.97 -1.11 -2.53
C GLN A 723 35.05 -1.83 -1.73
N SER A 724 35.99 -1.10 -1.15
CA SER A 724 37.05 -1.69 -0.32
C SER A 724 36.50 -2.36 0.94
N GLU A 725 35.48 -1.79 1.57
CA GLU A 725 34.85 -2.39 2.76
C GLU A 725 34.08 -3.65 2.39
N ALA A 726 33.29 -3.59 1.30
CA ALA A 726 32.54 -4.73 0.79
C ALA A 726 33.46 -5.90 0.40
N PHE A 727 34.52 -5.63 -0.37
CA PHE A 727 35.41 -6.69 -0.87
C PHE A 727 36.30 -7.29 0.22
N SER A 728 36.61 -6.52 1.29
CA SER A 728 37.42 -7.02 2.40
C SER A 728 36.75 -8.11 3.25
N GLN A 729 35.52 -8.49 2.92
CA GLN A 729 34.74 -9.54 3.57
C GLN A 729 35.15 -10.94 3.11
N SER A 730 35.53 -11.09 1.84
CA SER A 730 35.91 -12.38 1.26
C SER A 730 37.11 -12.18 0.35
N THR A 731 38.29 -12.49 0.88
CA THR A 731 39.60 -12.30 0.22
C THR A 731 40.34 -13.63 0.18
N LEU A 732 41.47 -13.73 -0.51
CA LEU A 732 42.20 -15.00 -0.60
C LEU A 732 42.65 -15.53 0.78
N ALA A 733 42.85 -14.65 1.76
CA ALA A 733 43.25 -15.01 3.12
C ALA A 733 42.10 -15.59 3.97
N ALA A 734 40.86 -15.22 3.66
CA ALA A 734 39.63 -15.65 4.33
C ALA A 734 38.51 -15.57 3.28
N LEU A 735 38.41 -16.63 2.47
CA LEU A 735 37.44 -16.68 1.37
C LEU A 735 36.18 -17.39 1.85
N ASP A 736 35.04 -16.87 1.41
CA ASP A 736 33.76 -17.51 1.64
C ASP A 736 33.56 -18.71 0.72
N LEU A 737 32.79 -19.66 1.22
CA LEU A 737 32.25 -20.80 0.49
C LEU A 737 30.75 -20.58 0.23
N ILE A 738 30.40 -20.32 -1.02
CA ILE A 738 29.02 -20.27 -1.49
C ILE A 738 28.63 -21.68 -1.94
N VAL A 739 27.55 -22.21 -1.37
CA VAL A 739 27.09 -23.59 -1.61
C VAL A 739 25.80 -23.60 -2.40
N SER A 740 25.76 -24.44 -3.44
CA SER A 740 24.57 -24.71 -4.28
C SER A 740 24.02 -23.49 -5.02
N PHE A 741 24.87 -22.54 -5.44
CA PHE A 741 24.46 -21.34 -6.17
C PHE A 741 23.74 -21.68 -7.49
N ASP A 742 22.46 -21.34 -7.61
CA ASP A 742 21.62 -21.64 -8.77
C ASP A 742 21.12 -20.36 -9.46
N ALA A 743 21.88 -19.90 -10.45
CA ALA A 743 21.52 -18.71 -11.23
C ALA A 743 20.16 -18.88 -11.97
N THR A 744 19.74 -20.12 -12.22
CA THR A 744 18.47 -20.45 -12.90
C THR A 744 17.26 -20.31 -12.00
N GLN A 745 17.44 -20.41 -10.67
CA GLN A 745 16.40 -20.12 -9.68
C GLN A 745 16.31 -18.63 -9.34
N GLY A 746 17.36 -17.87 -9.66
CA GLY A 746 17.40 -16.43 -9.43
C GLY A 746 18.43 -15.98 -8.41
N ASP A 747 19.34 -16.88 -7.99
CA ASP A 747 20.43 -16.54 -7.07
C ASP A 747 21.34 -15.49 -7.65
N ARG A 748 21.69 -14.51 -6.82
CA ARG A 748 22.60 -13.42 -7.21
C ARG A 748 23.56 -13.11 -6.09
N ILE A 749 24.77 -12.75 -6.48
CA ILE A 749 25.73 -12.07 -5.61
C ILE A 749 25.43 -10.59 -5.69
N GLN A 750 25.12 -9.99 -4.54
CA GLN A 750 24.77 -8.59 -4.47
C GLN A 750 25.95 -7.83 -3.89
N LEU A 751 26.46 -6.87 -4.66
CA LEU A 751 27.49 -5.95 -4.21
C LEU A 751 26.82 -4.66 -3.77
N ASP A 752 27.31 -4.09 -2.68
CA ASP A 752 26.83 -2.81 -2.16
C ASP A 752 27.98 -2.02 -1.53
N TYR A 753 28.22 -0.83 -2.04
CA TYR A 753 29.34 0.05 -1.73
C TYR A 753 28.87 1.37 -1.14
N ASN A 754 27.57 1.53 -0.91
CA ASN A 754 26.98 2.74 -0.36
C ASN A 754 26.06 2.45 0.85
N ASN A 755 26.03 1.20 1.31
CA ASN A 755 25.25 0.71 2.44
C ASN A 755 23.74 0.88 2.19
N ASN A 756 23.29 0.61 0.97
CA ASN A 756 21.90 0.72 0.52
C ASN A 756 21.59 -0.33 -0.56
N LEU A 757 21.01 -1.47 -0.15
CA LEU A 757 20.69 -2.60 -1.04
C LEU A 757 19.58 -2.30 -2.05
N LEU A 758 19.00 -1.09 -2.02
CA LEU A 758 18.04 -0.65 -3.03
C LEU A 758 18.70 -0.17 -4.33
N ILE A 759 20.02 0.04 -4.31
CA ILE A 759 20.78 0.47 -5.47
C ILE A 759 21.56 -0.74 -6.00
N SER A 760 21.28 -1.13 -7.25
CA SER A 760 22.05 -2.19 -7.91
C SER A 760 23.46 -1.70 -8.25
N GLU A 761 24.47 -2.40 -7.75
CA GLU A 761 25.87 -2.19 -8.10
C GLU A 761 26.43 -3.47 -8.69
N ARG A 762 26.91 -3.38 -9.94
CA ARG A 762 27.32 -4.54 -10.72
C ARG A 762 28.70 -4.34 -11.34
N PRO A 763 29.48 -5.43 -11.50
CA PRO A 763 30.67 -5.40 -12.33
C PRO A 763 30.34 -4.92 -13.76
N SER A 764 31.26 -4.20 -14.37
CA SER A 764 31.18 -3.73 -15.77
C SER A 764 31.21 -4.87 -16.79
N GLY A 765 31.62 -6.07 -16.38
CA GLY A 765 31.60 -7.28 -17.19
C GLY A 765 31.87 -8.52 -16.34
N LEU A 766 31.38 -9.68 -16.81
CA LEU A 766 31.58 -10.98 -16.18
C LEU A 766 32.09 -11.97 -17.23
N PHE A 767 33.12 -12.74 -16.86
CA PHE A 767 33.77 -13.69 -17.75
C PHE A 767 33.88 -15.07 -17.12
N ASN A 768 34.12 -16.07 -17.95
CA ASN A 768 34.45 -17.42 -17.50
C ASN A 768 35.80 -17.80 -18.12
N ALA A 769 36.81 -17.89 -17.26
CA ALA A 769 38.19 -18.16 -17.66
C ALA A 769 38.49 -19.66 -17.79
N GLY A 770 37.51 -20.51 -17.48
CA GLY A 770 37.65 -21.96 -17.53
C GLY A 770 38.65 -22.49 -16.49
N LEU A 771 39.29 -23.62 -16.80
CA LEU A 771 40.31 -24.23 -15.96
C LEU A 771 41.63 -23.44 -16.05
N LYS A 772 42.14 -22.99 -14.90
CA LYS A 772 43.44 -22.33 -14.78
C LYS A 772 44.43 -23.16 -13.97
N ASN A 773 45.65 -23.22 -14.49
CA ASN A 773 46.77 -23.93 -13.87
C ASN A 773 47.50 -23.00 -12.90
N GLY A 774 47.98 -23.55 -11.80
CA GLY A 774 48.77 -22.87 -10.78
C GLY A 774 49.08 -23.82 -9.65
N THR A 775 50.26 -23.71 -9.03
CA THR A 775 50.60 -24.50 -7.83
C THR A 775 49.90 -23.96 -6.59
N THR A 776 49.40 -22.72 -6.65
CA THR A 776 48.57 -22.08 -5.62
C THR A 776 47.31 -21.47 -6.21
N LEU A 777 46.29 -21.24 -5.38
CA LEU A 777 45.08 -20.53 -5.79
C LEU A 777 45.39 -19.09 -6.24
N GLU A 778 46.36 -18.42 -5.60
CA GLU A 778 46.83 -17.08 -6.00
C GLU A 778 47.31 -17.07 -7.46
N GLN A 779 48.11 -18.08 -7.84
CA GLN A 779 48.61 -18.21 -9.22
C GLN A 779 47.49 -18.52 -10.21
N ALA A 780 46.52 -19.37 -9.83
CA ALA A 780 45.37 -19.67 -10.68
C ALA A 780 44.46 -18.44 -10.87
N ALA A 781 44.22 -17.66 -9.81
CA ALA A 781 43.46 -16.41 -9.88
C ALA A 781 44.18 -15.36 -10.74
N LEU A 782 45.49 -15.20 -10.57
CA LEU A 782 46.31 -14.33 -11.43
C LEU A 782 46.23 -14.76 -12.91
N ALA A 783 46.29 -16.07 -13.19
CA ALA A 783 46.15 -16.60 -14.54
C ALA A 783 44.73 -16.36 -15.10
N ALA A 784 43.68 -16.47 -14.28
CA ALA A 784 42.33 -16.10 -14.67
C ALA A 784 42.22 -14.61 -15.02
N TYR A 785 42.91 -13.75 -14.26
CA TYR A 785 42.93 -12.31 -14.54
C TYR A 785 43.71 -11.96 -15.80
N GLN A 786 44.76 -12.71 -16.13
CA GLN A 786 45.55 -12.49 -17.35
C GLN A 786 44.86 -13.01 -18.60
N ASP A 787 43.96 -14.00 -18.47
CA ASP A 787 43.30 -14.68 -19.58
C ASP A 787 41.87 -15.06 -19.21
N LYS A 788 41.01 -14.04 -19.13
CA LYS A 788 39.69 -14.12 -18.47
C LYS A 788 38.61 -14.88 -19.21
N ASN A 789 38.79 -15.20 -20.49
CA ASN A 789 37.74 -15.74 -21.34
C ASN A 789 38.20 -17.06 -22.00
N GLN A 790 37.52 -18.16 -21.67
CA GLN A 790 37.88 -19.49 -22.18
C GLN A 790 37.50 -19.75 -23.65
N ALA A 791 36.58 -18.96 -24.21
CA ALA A 791 36.12 -19.14 -25.60
C ALA A 791 37.10 -18.57 -26.63
N SER A 792 38.02 -17.70 -26.19
CA SER A 792 39.07 -17.11 -27.02
C SER A 792 40.41 -17.25 -26.32
N SER A 793 41.42 -17.84 -26.94
CA SER A 793 42.74 -17.98 -26.32
C SER A 793 43.59 -16.71 -26.46
N GLY A 794 44.32 -16.33 -25.41
CA GLY A 794 45.40 -15.34 -25.47
C GLY A 794 45.17 -14.18 -24.51
N ALA A 795 46.22 -13.77 -23.79
CA ALA A 795 46.25 -12.85 -22.65
C ALA A 795 45.20 -11.70 -22.64
N GLN A 796 43.94 -12.05 -22.35
CA GLN A 796 42.82 -11.12 -22.18
C GLN A 796 42.77 -10.64 -20.74
N ALA A 797 43.61 -9.66 -20.42
CA ALA A 797 43.65 -9.09 -19.09
C ALA A 797 42.25 -8.56 -18.65
N MET A 798 41.91 -8.82 -17.38
CA MET A 798 40.79 -8.17 -16.68
C MET A 798 40.99 -6.66 -16.67
N ALA A 799 39.90 -5.92 -16.87
CA ALA A 799 39.86 -4.49 -16.61
C ALA A 799 39.31 -4.22 -15.20
N ALA A 800 39.49 -2.99 -14.71
CA ALA A 800 38.93 -2.54 -13.44
C ALA A 800 37.41 -2.80 -13.37
N ASN A 801 36.92 -3.18 -12.19
CA ASN A 801 35.50 -3.46 -11.94
C ASN A 801 34.91 -4.54 -12.86
N GLN A 802 35.69 -5.55 -13.26
CA GLN A 802 35.19 -6.76 -13.92
C GLN A 802 35.17 -7.93 -12.94
N ALA A 803 34.42 -8.98 -13.27
CA ALA A 803 34.37 -10.22 -12.51
C ALA A 803 34.68 -11.42 -13.40
N VAL A 804 35.17 -12.49 -12.80
CA VAL A 804 35.58 -13.70 -13.51
C VAL A 804 35.29 -14.95 -12.68
N PHE A 805 34.64 -15.93 -13.32
CA PHE A 805 34.61 -17.31 -12.85
C PHE A 805 35.83 -18.07 -13.37
N PHE A 806 36.43 -18.90 -12.54
CA PHE A 806 37.50 -19.79 -12.97
C PHE A 806 37.50 -21.08 -12.16
N ARG A 807 38.13 -22.12 -12.69
CA ARG A 807 38.31 -23.41 -12.01
C ARG A 807 39.78 -23.61 -11.67
N TRP A 808 40.04 -24.10 -10.46
CA TRP A 808 41.36 -24.58 -10.05
C TRP A 808 41.20 -26.02 -9.55
N GLY A 809 41.70 -26.97 -10.36
CA GLY A 809 41.37 -28.38 -10.19
C GLY A 809 39.87 -28.65 -10.35
N THR A 810 39.25 -29.22 -9.33
CA THR A 810 37.80 -29.53 -9.31
C THR A 810 36.95 -28.40 -8.71
N ARG A 811 37.57 -27.38 -8.11
CA ARG A 811 36.90 -26.29 -7.41
C ARG A 811 36.63 -25.12 -8.37
N THR A 812 35.53 -24.41 -8.15
CA THR A 812 35.14 -23.22 -8.92
C THR A 812 35.18 -22.01 -8.02
N PHE A 813 35.67 -20.90 -8.54
CA PHE A 813 35.83 -19.64 -7.83
C PHE A 813 35.23 -18.51 -8.63
N LEU A 814 34.70 -17.53 -7.92
CA LEU A 814 34.38 -16.23 -8.45
C LEU A 814 35.37 -15.22 -7.88
N SER A 815 35.85 -14.32 -8.72
CA SER A 815 36.54 -13.13 -8.25
C SER A 815 36.01 -11.88 -8.91
N ALA A 816 35.82 -10.82 -8.12
CA ALA A 816 35.47 -9.50 -8.62
C ALA A 816 36.61 -8.53 -8.34
N ASN A 817 37.11 -7.92 -9.42
CA ASN A 817 38.21 -6.98 -9.35
C ASN A 817 37.72 -5.63 -8.85
N ASN A 818 38.52 -5.01 -8.00
CA ASN A 818 38.27 -3.67 -7.52
C ASN A 818 38.53 -2.61 -8.61
N GLY A 819 38.62 -1.34 -8.22
CA GLY A 819 38.96 -0.23 -9.12
C GLY A 819 40.35 -0.30 -9.80
N THR A 820 41.16 -1.33 -9.55
CA THR A 820 42.52 -1.52 -10.09
C THR A 820 42.61 -2.82 -10.90
N ALA A 821 42.88 -2.74 -12.20
CA ALA A 821 42.80 -3.87 -13.15
C ALA A 821 43.65 -5.13 -12.82
N ALA A 822 44.68 -5.01 -11.99
CA ALA A 822 45.53 -6.15 -11.61
C ALA A 822 44.94 -6.93 -10.44
N PHE A 823 45.10 -8.26 -10.45
CA PHE A 823 44.67 -9.09 -9.34
C PHE A 823 45.39 -8.69 -8.04
N SER A 824 44.61 -8.51 -6.98
CA SER A 824 45.13 -8.30 -5.64
C SER A 824 44.44 -9.22 -4.65
N LYS A 825 45.21 -10.12 -4.04
CA LYS A 825 44.70 -11.11 -3.09
C LYS A 825 44.07 -10.52 -1.82
N ASP A 826 44.44 -9.28 -1.48
CA ASP A 826 44.05 -8.60 -0.25
C ASP A 826 42.86 -7.65 -0.46
N THR A 827 42.55 -7.28 -1.70
CA THR A 827 41.58 -6.21 -2.00
C THR A 827 40.56 -6.54 -3.07
N ASP A 828 40.76 -7.63 -3.83
CA ASP A 828 39.74 -8.16 -4.72
C ASP A 828 38.87 -9.17 -3.97
N LEU A 829 37.59 -9.20 -4.30
CA LEU A 829 36.67 -10.20 -3.79
C LEU A 829 37.05 -11.56 -4.39
N VAL A 830 37.17 -12.60 -3.56
CA VAL A 830 37.38 -13.98 -4.00
C VAL A 830 36.52 -14.91 -3.16
N ALA A 831 35.57 -15.60 -3.78
CA ALA A 831 34.73 -16.61 -3.15
C ALA A 831 34.85 -17.96 -3.88
N GLU A 832 34.83 -19.05 -3.12
CA GLU A 832 34.61 -20.38 -3.68
C GLU A 832 33.12 -20.58 -3.92
N VAL A 833 32.77 -21.19 -5.06
CA VAL A 833 31.38 -21.50 -5.39
C VAL A 833 31.26 -22.98 -5.73
N THR A 834 30.46 -23.72 -4.96
CA THR A 834 30.23 -25.15 -5.15
C THR A 834 28.82 -25.41 -5.64
N GLY A 835 28.64 -26.50 -6.40
CA GLY A 835 27.33 -26.88 -6.93
C GLY A 835 26.72 -25.87 -7.91
N ILE A 836 27.53 -24.98 -8.49
CA ILE A 836 27.03 -23.88 -9.34
C ILE A 836 26.22 -24.41 -10.53
N ARG A 837 25.00 -23.90 -10.67
CA ARG A 837 24.18 -24.05 -11.87
C ARG A 837 24.18 -22.73 -12.63
N MET A 838 24.91 -22.73 -13.74
CA MET A 838 25.05 -21.59 -14.63
C MET A 838 23.77 -21.40 -15.46
N ALA A 839 23.47 -20.17 -15.87
CA ALA A 839 22.34 -19.89 -16.74
C ALA A 839 22.60 -20.40 -18.17
N GLY A 840 21.66 -21.13 -18.78
CA GLY A 840 21.76 -21.57 -20.18
C GLY A 840 23.08 -22.30 -20.51
N SER A 841 23.80 -21.82 -21.52
CA SER A 841 25.06 -22.41 -22.01
C SER A 841 26.33 -21.75 -21.42
N ASP A 842 26.21 -21.01 -20.32
CA ASP A 842 27.28 -20.19 -19.75
C ASP A 842 28.49 -20.99 -19.23
N SER A 843 28.34 -22.30 -19.03
CA SER A 843 29.43 -23.20 -18.61
C SER A 843 30.59 -23.25 -19.61
N THR A 844 30.31 -23.10 -20.90
CA THR A 844 31.31 -23.06 -21.99
C THR A 844 31.48 -21.66 -22.60
N ALA A 845 30.66 -20.70 -22.18
CA ALA A 845 30.78 -19.32 -22.65
C ALA A 845 32.06 -18.66 -22.13
N GLY A 846 32.55 -17.67 -22.87
CA GLY A 846 33.69 -16.86 -22.47
C GLY A 846 33.32 -15.57 -21.74
N THR A 847 32.20 -14.98 -22.15
CA THR A 847 31.57 -13.79 -21.56
C THR A 847 30.19 -14.18 -21.07
N LEU A 848 29.87 -13.78 -19.84
CA LEU A 848 28.60 -14.11 -19.20
C LEU A 848 27.75 -12.84 -19.04
N THR A 849 26.44 -13.04 -18.94
CA THR A 849 25.51 -11.94 -18.66
C THR A 849 25.59 -11.57 -17.18
N VAL A 850 26.07 -10.37 -16.86
CA VAL A 850 26.27 -9.92 -15.46
C VAL A 850 24.99 -10.05 -14.62
N THR A 851 23.83 -9.67 -15.16
CA THR A 851 22.55 -9.70 -14.44
C THR A 851 22.01 -11.10 -14.15
N ASN A 852 22.63 -12.16 -14.70
CA ASN A 852 22.31 -13.54 -14.34
C ASN A 852 23.00 -13.98 -13.05
N TYR A 853 24.03 -13.26 -12.59
CA TYR A 853 24.86 -13.66 -11.45
C TYR A 853 25.01 -12.55 -10.40
N PHE A 854 24.82 -11.29 -10.79
CA PHE A 854 24.90 -10.13 -9.91
C PHE A 854 23.60 -9.34 -9.87
N ALA A 855 23.21 -8.90 -8.67
CA ALA A 855 22.01 -8.10 -8.41
C ALA A 855 22.25 -6.59 -8.47
#